data_AF-G4FI94-F1
#
_entry.id   AF-G4FI94-F1
#
_cell.length_a   1.000
_cell.length_b   1.000
_cell.length_c   1.000
_cell.angle_alpha   90.00
_cell.angle_beta   90.00
_cell.angle_gamma   90.00
#
_symmetry.space_group_name_H-M   'P 1'
#
loop_
_entity.id
_entity.type
_entity.pdbx_description
1 polymer ?
#
loop_
_entity_poly.entity_id
_entity_poly.type
_entity_poly.pdbx_seq_one_letter_code
_entity_poly.pdbx_strand_id
1 'polypeptide(L)'
;MTDSFIGGVTYQANPAGSDITDFNPTKDRLDFGEISVHGLILGALPDGTAGIVNPWGDQVQALQGLSWNDLSLDNLGVVGNEHLRQDIGAVLSWEQGIGSREPGTVYVRSHQFGVQEVINGFDPQTQKLNFLYTGTRERLSVVDTDQGLLIQFEPTNQSVLLTGVQRSDLIGANLEFHHDQVMEDNLEVPFGFTAEEVSLVSRAGLLTPQAPSGASTDGEQVRAGLMVNPDSTVIAMDASQSMTDHSMHNHPMPSSSGELQASVAGNLYSGGMGGTLTLSNASNVALKDWSFSFLTNQPDFESWSAESSVNDLGGGVYQVLITPPAWGLEIPAGGSVDLSFNAGSIGLADSGALTNAMFFVAASGADVVAPEQAASIAEPLPIAEPLPIAEQLPIVEGSPVVEPSPVSEPSPLMADSQGLSVSATITGGWSGVFAGEITVTNLGNGSAGTDWSVALVMDAPLTSVSNFDVQSELRSDGRYDVLLSPKSWAAPLDPGDSQSSYYQAAGEATNPAEVFDFVDVDVDVDVADPAETADVSDGSTVSSEQIDSALDVVMDSVMEPTAFNESVDSLDLQAPNGGGDKRIVTYFEEWGVYERDINLSDVNGQAMTHLNYSFFDVKADGSVQLFDSYAAQEKRFEAADQVSRTFSQAEYAAVDPALIAAYNSDRYTISESADSVTVTSVPVGWNDAGPQDAGNFEQLRRFKELNPNVELGFALGGWTLSDEFSTAFATQSGRDRFTSDVVDIFRNNDFFSVVDFDWEYPGGGGDPGNASSPNDGANFALVLEQLRAELDALESETGENYEVSIATAGGSEKLANLNLAGIDPYVDFYNVMTYDFHGGWENQTGHQAAMTGDANNYDVTTAVSVFEDAGVELSKVVLGAPAYTRAWGGVEDGGSFGYQQSGMGAEAEGSLEAGVYDYKDIVTDVITGQTDLYWDDNSKAAFAYNGDEWSSIETTATIAGKAAYVHAKDLGGMMFWALSNDAEGDLSLVEAADDILRQGASYADAVDKAPEFDYVLGGNGEFSISDFTALA
;
A
#
# COMPACT_ATOMS: atom_id res chain seq x y z
N MET A 1 -5.17 -16.64 -29.53
CA MET A 1 -4.70 -16.76 -30.93
C MET A 1 -3.69 -17.89 -31.02
N THR A 2 -3.63 -18.58 -32.16
CA THR A 2 -2.92 -19.84 -32.37
C THR A 2 -1.39 -19.72 -32.33
N ASP A 3 -0.78 -20.57 -31.51
CA ASP A 3 0.66 -20.84 -31.34
C ASP A 3 1.29 -21.33 -32.66
N SER A 4 1.72 -20.40 -33.52
CA SER A 4 2.24 -20.69 -34.87
C SER A 4 3.77 -20.76 -34.96
N PHE A 5 4.49 -20.60 -33.84
CA PHE A 5 5.95 -20.46 -33.80
C PHE A 5 6.71 -21.73 -33.36
N ILE A 6 6.18 -22.92 -33.62
CA ILE A 6 6.89 -24.17 -33.34
C ILE A 6 8.03 -24.37 -34.37
N GLY A 7 9.27 -23.97 -34.01
CA GLY A 7 10.50 -24.41 -34.72
C GLY A 7 11.61 -23.38 -35.00
N GLY A 8 11.61 -22.20 -34.37
CA GLY A 8 12.69 -21.21 -34.45
C GLY A 8 13.79 -21.36 -33.39
N VAL A 9 14.84 -20.53 -33.49
CA VAL A 9 15.93 -20.41 -32.49
C VAL A 9 15.66 -19.19 -31.61
N THR A 10 15.82 -19.35 -30.30
CA THR A 10 15.82 -18.24 -29.35
C THR A 10 17.25 -17.80 -29.08
N TYR A 11 17.52 -16.52 -29.25
CA TYR A 11 18.81 -15.89 -29.00
C TYR A 11 18.72 -15.02 -27.75
N GLN A 12 19.70 -15.16 -26.85
CA GLN A 12 19.80 -14.30 -25.67
C GLN A 12 20.20 -12.88 -26.08
N ALA A 13 19.42 -11.90 -25.64
CA ALA A 13 19.72 -10.48 -25.78
C ALA A 13 20.75 -10.08 -24.73
N ASN A 14 21.98 -9.81 -25.15
CA ASN A 14 23.06 -9.48 -24.25
C ASN A 14 24.04 -8.54 -24.97
N PRO A 15 24.19 -7.27 -24.54
CA PRO A 15 25.13 -6.34 -25.15
C PRO A 15 26.58 -6.85 -25.23
N ALA A 16 27.01 -7.70 -24.30
CA ALA A 16 28.34 -8.33 -24.28
C ALA A 16 28.42 -9.62 -25.11
N GLY A 17 27.29 -10.08 -25.66
CA GLY A 17 27.19 -11.24 -26.53
C GLY A 17 27.81 -11.02 -27.90
N SER A 18 28.10 -12.12 -28.60
CA SER A 18 28.49 -12.04 -30.02
C SER A 18 27.30 -11.64 -30.88
N ASP A 19 27.55 -10.87 -31.95
CA ASP A 19 26.57 -10.55 -32.99
C ASP A 19 25.74 -11.77 -33.40
N ILE A 20 24.43 -11.53 -33.55
CA ILE A 20 23.49 -12.55 -33.97
C ILE A 20 23.52 -12.59 -35.50
N THR A 21 23.99 -13.71 -36.05
CA THR A 21 24.01 -13.99 -37.49
C THR A 21 22.90 -14.98 -37.84
N ASP A 22 22.28 -14.82 -39.02
CA ASP A 22 21.24 -15.72 -39.55
C ASP A 22 19.90 -15.74 -38.78
N PHE A 23 19.59 -14.67 -38.01
CA PHE A 23 18.28 -14.50 -37.38
C PHE A 23 17.18 -14.48 -38.45
N ASN A 24 16.15 -15.30 -38.27
CA ASN A 24 15.00 -15.38 -39.17
C ASN A 24 13.76 -14.73 -38.54
N PRO A 25 13.36 -13.52 -38.99
CA PRO A 25 12.22 -12.79 -38.42
C PRO A 25 10.88 -13.51 -38.51
N THR A 26 10.74 -14.57 -39.33
CA THR A 26 9.49 -15.32 -39.42
C THR A 26 9.36 -16.43 -38.37
N LYS A 27 10.40 -16.68 -37.56
CA LYS A 27 10.37 -17.80 -36.59
C LYS A 27 11.26 -17.66 -35.36
N ASP A 28 12.33 -16.86 -35.42
CA ASP A 28 13.31 -16.75 -34.34
C ASP A 28 12.90 -15.66 -33.33
N ARG A 29 13.44 -15.75 -32.10
CA ARG A 29 13.11 -14.85 -30.99
C ARG A 29 14.35 -14.31 -30.28
N LEU A 30 14.23 -13.11 -29.72
CA LEU A 30 15.14 -12.52 -28.75
C LEU A 30 14.60 -12.77 -27.34
N ASP A 31 15.41 -13.33 -26.46
CA ASP A 31 15.08 -13.52 -25.05
C ASP A 31 15.83 -12.50 -24.20
N PHE A 32 15.07 -11.68 -23.48
CA PHE A 32 15.61 -10.64 -22.61
C PHE A 32 15.65 -11.08 -21.14
N GLY A 33 15.06 -12.24 -20.78
CA GLY A 33 14.97 -12.71 -19.41
C GLY A 33 14.36 -11.67 -18.45
N GLU A 34 14.91 -11.63 -17.24
CA GLU A 34 14.58 -10.67 -16.16
C GLU A 34 15.53 -9.44 -16.18
N ILE A 35 16.10 -9.12 -17.35
CA ILE A 35 17.01 -7.99 -17.46
C ILE A 35 16.21 -6.71 -17.26
N SER A 36 16.63 -5.90 -16.27
CA SER A 36 16.10 -4.55 -16.06
C SER A 36 16.39 -3.65 -17.27
N VAL A 37 15.55 -2.63 -17.50
CA VAL A 37 15.83 -1.50 -18.40
C VAL A 37 17.21 -0.90 -18.14
N HIS A 38 17.73 -1.13 -16.93
CA HIS A 38 19.03 -0.72 -16.46
C HIS A 38 20.26 -1.41 -17.11
N GLY A 39 20.05 -2.58 -17.70
CA GLY A 39 21.11 -3.43 -18.27
C GLY A 39 21.31 -3.33 -19.78
N LEU A 40 20.32 -2.85 -20.54
CA LEU A 40 20.41 -2.70 -21.99
C LEU A 40 19.41 -1.67 -22.52
N ILE A 41 19.73 -1.09 -23.68
CA ILE A 41 18.81 -0.29 -24.50
C ILE A 41 18.79 -0.82 -25.93
N LEU A 42 17.81 -0.39 -26.72
CA LEU A 42 17.73 -0.70 -28.13
C LEU A 42 18.40 0.41 -28.94
N GLY A 43 19.30 0.04 -29.84
CA GLY A 43 19.97 0.97 -30.75
C GLY A 43 19.74 0.62 -32.22
N ALA A 44 19.60 1.64 -33.06
CA ALA A 44 19.77 1.56 -34.50
C ALA A 44 21.17 2.07 -34.84
N LEU A 45 22.06 1.16 -35.26
CA LEU A 45 23.43 1.48 -35.63
C LEU A 45 23.48 2.40 -36.86
N PRO A 46 24.62 3.05 -37.14
CA PRO A 46 24.73 4.03 -38.24
C PRO A 46 24.38 3.49 -39.63
N ASP A 47 24.42 2.18 -39.85
CA ASP A 47 24.02 1.53 -41.10
C ASP A 47 22.56 1.03 -41.12
N GLY A 48 21.80 1.30 -40.05
CA GLY A 48 20.41 0.89 -39.85
C GLY A 48 20.23 -0.47 -39.17
N THR A 49 21.32 -1.14 -38.80
CA THR A 49 21.26 -2.44 -38.13
C THR A 49 20.70 -2.31 -36.72
N ALA A 50 19.77 -3.19 -36.35
CA ALA A 50 19.27 -3.32 -34.97
C ALA A 50 20.37 -3.82 -34.04
N GLY A 51 20.54 -3.19 -32.89
CA GLY A 51 21.57 -3.52 -31.91
C GLY A 51 21.04 -3.48 -30.49
N ILE A 52 21.51 -4.42 -29.67
CA ILE A 52 21.28 -4.45 -28.23
C ILE A 52 22.50 -3.81 -27.59
N VAL A 53 22.31 -2.65 -26.98
CA VAL A 53 23.39 -1.72 -26.62
C VAL A 53 23.54 -1.66 -25.11
N ASN A 54 24.78 -1.64 -24.63
CA ASN A 54 25.07 -1.40 -23.23
C ASN A 54 24.98 0.11 -22.96
N PRO A 55 24.07 0.59 -22.08
CA PRO A 55 23.97 2.01 -21.76
C PRO A 55 25.23 2.58 -21.09
N TRP A 56 26.10 1.73 -20.51
CA TRP A 56 27.26 2.11 -19.70
C TRP A 56 28.62 1.89 -20.39
N GLY A 57 28.64 1.45 -21.65
CA GLY A 57 29.89 1.18 -22.35
C GLY A 57 29.72 0.97 -23.85
N ASP A 58 30.84 0.67 -24.52
CA ASP A 58 30.88 0.59 -25.98
C ASP A 58 30.41 -0.78 -26.54
N GLN A 59 29.83 -1.63 -25.70
CA GLN A 59 29.42 -2.98 -26.08
C GLN A 59 28.07 -2.96 -26.80
N VAL A 60 28.02 -3.63 -27.95
CA VAL A 60 26.80 -3.80 -28.75
C VAL A 60 26.79 -5.21 -29.33
N GLN A 61 25.63 -5.86 -29.23
CA GLN A 61 25.33 -7.08 -29.97
C GLN A 61 24.45 -6.73 -31.18
N ALA A 62 24.98 -6.85 -32.39
CA ALA A 62 24.24 -6.49 -33.60
C ALA A 62 23.42 -7.67 -34.16
N LEU A 63 22.21 -7.39 -34.63
CA LEU A 63 21.37 -8.31 -35.41
C LEU A 63 21.73 -8.16 -36.90
N GLN A 64 22.77 -8.87 -37.33
CA GLN A 64 23.39 -8.67 -38.64
C GLN A 64 22.39 -8.79 -39.80
N GLY A 65 22.22 -7.69 -40.54
CA GLY A 65 21.35 -7.63 -41.72
C GLY A 65 19.88 -7.38 -41.45
N LEU A 66 19.51 -7.05 -40.21
CA LEU A 66 18.14 -6.71 -39.79
C LEU A 66 18.08 -5.32 -39.18
N SER A 67 16.98 -4.63 -39.42
CA SER A 67 16.57 -3.40 -38.73
C SER A 67 15.42 -3.70 -37.76
N TRP A 68 15.15 -2.78 -36.83
CA TRP A 68 14.00 -2.91 -35.92
C TRP A 68 12.65 -2.97 -36.66
N ASN A 69 12.57 -2.39 -37.86
CA ASN A 69 11.39 -2.47 -38.71
C ASN A 69 11.21 -3.85 -39.39
N ASP A 70 12.21 -4.73 -39.33
CA ASP A 70 12.11 -6.11 -39.84
C ASP A 70 11.56 -7.09 -38.78
N LEU A 71 11.37 -6.64 -37.54
CA LEU A 71 10.94 -7.45 -36.40
C LEU A 71 9.50 -7.14 -35.98
N SER A 72 8.83 -8.10 -35.33
CA SER A 72 7.52 -7.92 -34.69
C SER A 72 7.57 -8.34 -33.21
N LEU A 73 6.47 -8.14 -32.47
CA LEU A 73 6.34 -8.63 -31.10
C LEU A 73 6.54 -10.15 -30.98
N ASP A 74 6.22 -10.92 -32.03
CA ASP A 74 6.44 -12.37 -32.04
C ASP A 74 7.93 -12.76 -32.03
N ASN A 75 8.81 -11.83 -32.42
CA ASN A 75 10.26 -11.98 -32.35
C ASN A 75 10.83 -11.64 -30.97
N LEU A 76 10.00 -11.20 -30.03
CA LEU A 76 10.40 -10.93 -28.66
C LEU A 76 9.89 -12.06 -27.77
N GLY A 77 10.75 -12.55 -26.89
CA GLY A 77 10.37 -13.44 -25.79
C GLY A 77 9.53 -12.69 -24.76
N VAL A 78 9.21 -13.41 -23.68
CA VAL A 78 8.69 -12.76 -22.48
C VAL A 78 9.77 -11.84 -21.94
N VAL A 79 9.41 -10.62 -21.58
CA VAL A 79 10.32 -9.64 -20.98
C VAL A 79 9.78 -9.34 -19.58
N GLY A 80 10.57 -9.67 -18.55
CA GLY A 80 10.12 -9.60 -17.15
C GLY A 80 9.91 -8.18 -16.63
N ASN A 81 10.81 -7.26 -17.00
CA ASN A 81 10.76 -5.87 -16.56
C ASN A 81 9.77 -5.03 -17.39
N GLU A 82 8.83 -4.36 -16.71
CA GLU A 82 7.76 -3.56 -17.35
C GLU A 82 8.29 -2.34 -18.09
N HIS A 83 9.16 -1.54 -17.45
CA HIS A 83 9.73 -0.35 -18.08
C HIS A 83 10.50 -0.71 -19.36
N LEU A 84 11.34 -1.75 -19.31
CA LEU A 84 12.06 -2.26 -20.50
C LEU A 84 11.09 -2.72 -21.59
N ARG A 85 9.95 -3.33 -21.22
CA ARG A 85 8.90 -3.66 -22.20
C ARG A 85 8.36 -2.42 -22.88
N GLN A 86 8.02 -1.39 -22.11
CA GLN A 86 7.52 -0.13 -22.65
C GLN A 86 8.54 0.53 -23.58
N ASP A 87 9.83 0.44 -23.27
CA ASP A 87 10.90 1.02 -24.07
C ASP A 87 11.20 0.27 -25.35
N ILE A 88 11.23 -1.06 -25.28
CA ILE A 88 11.30 -1.91 -26.47
C ILE A 88 10.10 -1.61 -27.37
N GLY A 89 8.93 -1.49 -26.76
CA GLY A 89 7.68 -1.13 -27.38
C GLY A 89 7.71 0.21 -28.09
N ALA A 90 8.25 1.24 -27.43
CA ALA A 90 8.41 2.58 -27.94
C ALA A 90 9.31 2.61 -29.18
N VAL A 91 10.48 1.97 -29.12
CA VAL A 91 11.42 1.90 -30.25
C VAL A 91 10.81 1.18 -31.45
N LEU A 92 10.19 0.01 -31.24
CA LEU A 92 9.53 -0.74 -32.31
C LEU A 92 8.36 0.05 -32.92
N SER A 93 7.55 0.68 -32.08
CA SER A 93 6.42 1.48 -32.54
C SER A 93 6.85 2.66 -33.38
N TRP A 94 7.95 3.33 -33.00
CA TRP A 94 8.50 4.41 -33.81
C TRP A 94 8.90 3.92 -35.20
N GLU A 95 9.70 2.86 -35.25
CA GLU A 95 10.26 2.31 -36.49
C GLU A 95 9.17 1.77 -37.43
N GLN A 96 8.08 1.23 -36.86
CA GLN A 96 6.92 0.73 -37.61
C GLN A 96 5.85 1.79 -37.89
N GLY A 97 5.99 2.99 -37.33
CA GLY A 97 5.03 4.08 -37.51
C GLY A 97 3.70 3.88 -36.79
N ILE A 98 3.72 3.25 -35.61
CA ILE A 98 2.58 2.96 -34.74
C ILE A 98 2.50 3.99 -33.60
N GLY A 99 1.28 4.34 -33.18
CA GLY A 99 1.00 5.34 -32.14
C GLY A 99 0.59 6.72 -32.69
N SER A 100 0.11 7.58 -31.79
CA SER A 100 -0.44 8.90 -32.16
C SER A 100 0.67 9.89 -32.56
N ARG A 101 0.36 10.74 -33.55
CA ARG A 101 1.24 11.84 -33.98
C ARG A 101 0.43 13.12 -34.10
N GLU A 102 0.44 13.89 -33.03
CA GLU A 102 -0.37 15.10 -32.93
C GLU A 102 0.26 16.28 -33.70
N PRO A 103 -0.55 17.08 -34.43
CA PRO A 103 -0.06 18.33 -35.01
C PRO A 103 0.42 19.28 -33.90
N GLY A 104 1.61 19.85 -34.06
CA GLY A 104 2.18 20.77 -33.07
C GLY A 104 3.04 20.10 -31.99
N THR A 105 3.29 18.80 -32.11
CA THR A 105 4.15 18.04 -31.20
C THR A 105 5.45 17.65 -31.89
N VAL A 106 6.57 17.82 -31.19
CA VAL A 106 7.88 17.30 -31.58
C VAL A 106 8.14 16.04 -30.76
N TYR A 107 8.22 14.90 -31.45
CA TYR A 107 8.50 13.61 -30.82
C TYR A 107 10.00 13.36 -30.77
N VAL A 108 10.53 13.29 -29.55
CA VAL A 108 11.94 13.04 -29.25
C VAL A 108 12.21 11.54 -29.27
N ARG A 109 13.42 11.17 -29.70
CA ARG A 109 13.88 9.79 -29.83
C ARG A 109 15.32 9.68 -29.38
N SER A 110 15.70 8.46 -29.01
CA SER A 110 16.95 8.20 -28.34
C SER A 110 17.76 7.10 -29.07
N HIS A 111 17.09 6.12 -29.68
CA HIS A 111 17.73 4.90 -30.19
C HIS A 111 18.63 5.02 -31.45
N GLN A 112 18.73 6.15 -32.15
CA GLN A 112 19.43 6.25 -33.45
C GLN A 112 20.85 6.83 -33.35
N PHE A 113 21.87 6.01 -33.62
CA PHE A 113 23.27 6.40 -33.41
C PHE A 113 23.72 7.58 -34.28
N GLY A 114 24.20 8.64 -33.62
CA GLY A 114 24.83 9.82 -34.23
C GLY A 114 23.89 10.69 -35.05
N VAL A 115 22.57 10.53 -34.90
CA VAL A 115 21.58 11.34 -35.60
C VAL A 115 21.34 12.64 -34.83
N GLN A 116 21.43 13.78 -35.53
CA GLN A 116 21.01 15.08 -34.99
C GLN A 116 19.84 15.65 -35.79
N GLU A 117 18.75 15.95 -35.10
CA GLU A 117 17.61 16.68 -35.64
C GLU A 117 17.69 18.16 -35.27
N VAL A 118 17.36 19.05 -36.22
CA VAL A 118 17.35 20.50 -35.99
C VAL A 118 15.95 21.03 -36.23
N ILE A 119 15.29 21.47 -35.16
CA ILE A 119 13.94 22.00 -35.20
C ILE A 119 14.00 23.53 -35.23
N ASN A 120 13.37 24.12 -36.24
CA ASN A 120 13.32 25.57 -36.42
C ASN A 120 11.93 26.10 -36.09
N GLY A 121 11.88 27.17 -35.29
CA GLY A 121 10.62 27.84 -34.94
C GLY A 121 9.72 27.02 -34.01
N PHE A 122 10.31 26.21 -33.13
CA PHE A 122 9.57 25.61 -32.01
C PHE A 122 9.07 26.72 -31.10
N ASP A 123 7.76 26.74 -30.82
CA ASP A 123 7.13 27.67 -29.89
C ASP A 123 6.81 26.96 -28.57
N PRO A 124 7.63 27.13 -27.52
CA PRO A 124 7.48 26.40 -26.27
C PRO A 124 6.20 26.76 -25.50
N GLN A 125 5.47 27.81 -25.93
CA GLN A 125 4.20 28.22 -25.31
C GLN A 125 3.00 27.47 -25.90
N THR A 126 3.11 26.96 -27.13
CA THR A 126 1.97 26.38 -27.87
C THR A 126 2.24 25.00 -28.45
N GLN A 127 3.50 24.56 -28.46
CA GLN A 127 3.93 23.28 -29.00
C GLN A 127 4.48 22.38 -27.91
N LYS A 128 4.33 21.07 -28.12
CA LYS A 128 4.74 20.03 -27.15
C LYS A 128 6.07 19.39 -27.54
N LEU A 129 6.87 19.02 -26.55
CA LEU A 129 7.98 18.08 -26.66
C LEU A 129 7.55 16.77 -26.03
N ASN A 130 7.52 15.69 -26.81
CA ASN A 130 6.96 14.43 -26.37
C ASN A 130 8.02 13.31 -26.45
N PHE A 131 8.21 12.60 -25.35
CA PHE A 131 9.23 11.58 -25.15
C PHE A 131 8.67 10.16 -25.24
N LEU A 132 7.42 10.00 -25.67
CA LEU A 132 6.71 8.72 -25.77
C LEU A 132 7.48 7.63 -26.53
N TYR A 133 8.30 8.02 -27.51
CA TYR A 133 9.09 7.11 -28.36
C TYR A 133 10.58 7.00 -27.99
N THR A 134 10.98 7.56 -26.86
CA THR A 134 12.34 7.34 -26.32
C THR A 134 12.39 5.95 -25.69
N GLY A 135 13.43 5.17 -25.97
CA GLY A 135 13.62 3.84 -25.35
C GLY A 135 14.50 4.02 -24.13
N THR A 136 13.91 4.44 -23.02
CA THR A 136 14.56 5.12 -21.89
C THR A 136 15.57 4.31 -21.08
N ARG A 137 16.18 5.00 -20.11
CA ARG A 137 17.57 4.92 -19.57
C ARG A 137 18.75 5.28 -20.50
N GLU A 138 18.53 6.06 -21.56
CA GLU A 138 19.64 6.77 -22.22
C GLU A 138 20.00 8.05 -21.42
N ARG A 139 21.28 8.27 -21.15
CA ARG A 139 21.77 9.42 -20.35
C ARG A 139 21.42 10.75 -21.03
N LEU A 140 20.28 11.32 -20.64
CA LEU A 140 19.74 12.55 -21.22
C LEU A 140 20.47 13.77 -20.68
N SER A 141 20.91 14.62 -21.60
CA SER A 141 21.45 15.94 -21.31
C SER A 141 20.64 17.00 -22.04
N VAL A 142 20.40 18.11 -21.35
CA VAL A 142 19.69 19.27 -21.87
C VAL A 142 20.60 20.46 -21.65
N VAL A 143 21.04 21.16 -22.70
CA VAL A 143 22.05 22.22 -22.59
C VAL A 143 21.68 23.41 -23.45
N ASP A 144 21.68 24.60 -22.87
CA ASP A 144 21.57 25.85 -23.62
C ASP A 144 22.87 26.12 -24.39
N THR A 145 22.77 26.27 -25.71
CA THR A 145 23.90 26.60 -26.60
C THR A 145 23.71 27.96 -27.25
N ASP A 146 24.75 28.49 -27.91
CA ASP A 146 24.64 29.71 -28.72
C ASP A 146 23.59 29.61 -29.85
N GLN A 147 23.18 28.40 -30.23
CA GLN A 147 22.20 28.14 -31.28
C GLN A 147 20.78 27.87 -30.75
N GLY A 148 20.63 27.59 -29.45
CA GLY A 148 19.38 27.16 -28.79
C GLY A 148 19.57 25.92 -27.91
N LEU A 149 18.46 25.32 -27.49
CA LEU A 149 18.41 24.20 -26.55
C LEU A 149 18.78 22.89 -27.25
N LEU A 150 19.86 22.25 -26.79
CA LEU A 150 20.30 20.94 -27.25
C LEU A 150 19.85 19.86 -26.26
N ILE A 151 19.06 18.91 -26.74
CA ILE A 151 18.66 17.69 -26.02
C ILE A 151 19.46 16.54 -26.63
N GLN A 152 20.22 15.79 -25.84
CA GLN A 152 21.12 14.75 -26.33
C GLN A 152 21.12 13.53 -25.41
N PHE A 153 21.18 12.34 -26.02
CA PHE A 153 21.18 11.06 -25.35
C PHE A 153 22.50 10.30 -25.55
N GLU A 154 22.98 9.61 -24.51
CA GLU A 154 24.13 8.70 -24.58
C GLU A 154 23.72 7.25 -24.26
N PRO A 155 24.39 6.24 -24.85
CA PRO A 155 25.60 6.31 -25.71
C PRO A 155 25.32 6.55 -27.20
N THR A 156 24.05 6.59 -27.61
CA THR A 156 23.64 6.72 -29.02
C THR A 156 24.15 8.01 -29.66
N ASN A 157 24.35 9.07 -28.87
CA ASN A 157 24.61 10.43 -29.33
C ASN A 157 23.49 10.96 -30.24
N GLN A 158 22.27 10.41 -30.11
CA GLN A 158 21.11 11.01 -30.75
C GLN A 158 20.82 12.37 -30.11
N SER A 159 20.50 13.38 -30.91
CA SER A 159 20.21 14.73 -30.39
C SER A 159 19.14 15.47 -31.17
N VAL A 160 18.47 16.39 -30.47
CA VAL A 160 17.51 17.36 -31.00
C VAL A 160 17.96 18.76 -30.59
N LEU A 161 18.17 19.64 -31.58
CA LEU A 161 18.48 21.06 -31.36
C LEU A 161 17.24 21.91 -31.68
N LEU A 162 16.68 22.56 -30.66
CA LEU A 162 15.59 23.54 -30.81
C LEU A 162 16.19 24.93 -31.01
N THR A 163 16.27 25.37 -32.25
CA THR A 163 16.97 26.62 -32.57
C THR A 163 16.24 27.84 -32.01
N GLY A 164 16.99 28.71 -31.33
CA GLY A 164 16.47 29.97 -30.77
C GLY A 164 15.56 29.83 -29.56
N VAL A 165 15.45 28.64 -28.96
CA VAL A 165 14.73 28.36 -27.72
C VAL A 165 15.76 28.07 -26.64
N GLN A 166 15.62 28.64 -25.45
CA GLN A 166 16.42 28.30 -24.28
C GLN A 166 15.59 27.49 -23.29
N ARG A 167 16.25 26.81 -22.35
CA ARG A 167 15.61 26.03 -21.29
C ARG A 167 14.59 26.87 -20.51
N SER A 168 14.95 28.10 -20.18
CA SER A 168 14.06 29.05 -19.47
C SER A 168 12.77 29.38 -20.22
N ASP A 169 12.70 29.13 -21.52
CA ASP A 169 11.51 29.41 -22.33
C ASP A 169 10.49 28.26 -22.30
N LEU A 170 10.89 27.08 -21.81
CA LEU A 170 10.05 25.88 -21.73
C LEU A 170 8.92 26.05 -20.71
N ILE A 171 7.86 25.26 -20.91
CA ILE A 171 6.72 25.14 -20.00
C ILE A 171 6.57 23.67 -19.63
N GLY A 172 6.53 23.36 -18.33
CA GLY A 172 6.51 21.98 -17.82
C GLY A 172 5.40 21.14 -18.45
N ALA A 173 4.16 21.65 -18.45
CA ALA A 173 3.01 20.98 -19.05
C ALA A 173 3.16 20.63 -20.54
N ASN A 174 4.05 21.31 -21.27
CA ASN A 174 4.30 21.05 -22.69
C ASN A 174 5.40 20.00 -22.92
N LEU A 175 6.04 19.50 -21.85
CA LEU A 175 6.92 18.34 -21.90
C LEU A 175 6.10 17.11 -21.49
N GLU A 176 6.01 16.13 -22.37
CA GLU A 176 5.20 14.93 -22.22
C GLU A 176 6.09 13.68 -22.13
N PHE A 177 5.99 12.96 -21.02
CA PHE A 177 6.75 11.75 -20.71
C PHE A 177 5.80 10.56 -20.42
N HIS A 178 6.29 9.33 -20.49
CA HIS A 178 5.61 8.21 -19.83
C HIS A 178 5.82 8.27 -18.31
N HIS A 179 5.00 7.56 -17.53
CA HIS A 179 5.10 7.54 -16.08
C HIS A 179 6.49 7.14 -15.58
N ASP A 180 7.01 6.01 -16.05
CA ASP A 180 8.32 5.46 -15.64
C ASP A 180 9.48 6.42 -15.98
N GLN A 181 9.33 7.19 -17.06
CA GLN A 181 10.34 8.16 -17.47
C GLN A 181 10.51 9.31 -16.47
N VAL A 182 9.48 9.58 -15.67
CA VAL A 182 9.50 10.59 -14.62
C VAL A 182 9.75 9.92 -13.27
N MET A 183 8.96 8.90 -12.92
CA MET A 183 9.00 8.31 -11.57
C MET A 183 10.20 7.39 -11.34
N GLU A 184 10.68 6.71 -12.38
CA GLU A 184 11.84 5.83 -12.32
C GLU A 184 13.10 6.55 -12.81
N ASP A 185 13.03 7.27 -13.93
CA ASP A 185 14.21 7.84 -14.61
C ASP A 185 14.48 9.34 -14.35
N ASN A 186 13.52 10.10 -13.79
CA ASN A 186 13.62 11.55 -13.55
C ASN A 186 14.06 12.37 -14.79
N LEU A 187 13.56 12.04 -15.99
CA LEU A 187 13.98 12.70 -17.24
C LEU A 187 13.59 14.17 -17.35
N GLU A 188 12.69 14.65 -16.50
CA GLU A 188 12.29 16.04 -16.35
C GLU A 188 13.35 16.90 -15.65
N VAL A 189 14.15 16.31 -14.75
CA VAL A 189 15.12 17.04 -13.93
C VAL A 189 16.14 17.83 -14.77
N PRO A 190 16.75 17.30 -15.86
CA PRO A 190 17.64 18.07 -16.73
C PRO A 190 16.99 19.32 -17.37
N PHE A 191 15.66 19.35 -17.49
CA PHE A 191 14.90 20.51 -17.98
C PHE A 191 14.63 21.55 -16.90
N GLY A 192 14.85 21.21 -15.62
CA GLY A 192 14.64 22.10 -14.47
C GLY A 192 13.20 22.15 -13.98
N PHE A 193 12.46 21.04 -14.10
CA PHE A 193 11.10 20.88 -13.61
C PHE A 193 11.05 19.80 -12.52
N THR A 194 10.04 19.86 -11.64
CA THR A 194 9.65 18.72 -10.78
C THR A 194 8.77 17.74 -11.55
N ALA A 195 8.56 16.54 -10.99
CA ALA A 195 7.69 15.54 -11.58
C ALA A 195 6.30 16.11 -11.89
N GLU A 196 5.66 16.78 -10.93
CA GLU A 196 4.29 17.33 -11.05
C GLU A 196 4.18 18.40 -12.14
N GLU A 197 5.28 19.09 -12.45
CA GLU A 197 5.30 20.17 -13.42
C GLU A 197 5.24 19.66 -14.87
N VAL A 198 5.64 18.42 -15.14
CA VAL A 198 5.60 17.83 -16.49
C VAL A 198 4.38 16.92 -16.70
N SER A 199 3.98 16.75 -17.97
CA SER A 199 2.83 15.92 -18.34
C SER A 199 3.21 14.46 -18.48
N LEU A 200 2.40 13.56 -17.92
CA LEU A 200 2.46 12.11 -18.14
C LEU A 200 1.44 11.69 -19.19
N VAL A 201 1.89 10.91 -20.17
CA VAL A 201 1.10 10.42 -21.31
C VAL A 201 1.20 8.90 -21.43
N SER A 202 0.10 8.27 -21.84
CA SER A 202 0.00 6.81 -21.92
C SER A 202 0.76 6.22 -23.11
N ARG A 203 1.39 5.06 -22.89
CA ARG A 203 1.96 4.19 -23.94
C ARG A 203 1.02 3.10 -24.42
N ALA A 204 -0.21 3.00 -23.92
CA ALA A 204 -1.17 1.96 -24.31
C ALA A 204 -1.45 1.89 -25.83
N GLY A 205 -1.23 3.01 -26.56
CA GLY A 205 -1.33 3.06 -28.02
C GLY A 205 -0.12 2.53 -28.79
N LEU A 206 0.93 2.09 -28.11
CA LEU A 206 2.17 1.55 -28.67
C LEU A 206 2.16 0.01 -28.64
N LEU A 207 3.10 -0.59 -29.37
CA LEU A 207 3.45 -1.99 -29.20
C LEU A 207 4.06 -2.20 -27.82
N THR A 208 3.73 -3.30 -27.15
CA THR A 208 4.36 -3.71 -25.88
C THR A 208 4.66 -5.21 -25.94
N PRO A 209 5.89 -5.67 -25.66
CA PRO A 209 6.24 -7.09 -25.60
C PRO A 209 5.44 -7.83 -24.52
N GLN A 210 5.40 -9.16 -24.60
CA GLN A 210 4.61 -9.97 -23.68
C GLN A 210 5.23 -9.98 -22.26
N ALA A 211 4.38 -9.77 -21.25
CA ALA A 211 4.70 -9.90 -19.83
C ALA A 211 4.82 -11.37 -19.38
N PRO A 212 5.50 -11.66 -18.25
CA PRO A 212 5.34 -12.92 -17.54
C PRO A 212 3.87 -13.18 -17.18
N SER A 213 3.49 -14.45 -17.09
CA SER A 213 2.12 -14.81 -16.72
C SER A 213 1.78 -14.28 -15.33
N GLY A 214 0.75 -13.45 -15.21
CA GLY A 214 0.34 -12.84 -13.95
C GLY A 214 0.91 -11.44 -13.67
N ALA A 215 1.87 -10.96 -14.48
CA ALA A 215 2.36 -9.59 -14.37
C ALA A 215 1.42 -8.60 -15.08
N SER A 216 1.09 -7.48 -14.42
CA SER A 216 0.28 -6.39 -14.96
C SER A 216 1.09 -5.45 -15.85
N THR A 217 0.42 -4.50 -16.50
CA THR A 217 1.03 -3.41 -17.28
C THR A 217 0.41 -2.09 -16.84
N ASP A 218 1.24 -1.14 -16.47
CA ASP A 218 0.93 0.15 -15.84
C ASP A 218 0.52 1.26 -16.84
N GLY A 219 0.54 0.97 -18.13
CA GLY A 219 0.50 1.92 -19.27
C GLY A 219 -0.69 2.88 -19.46
N GLU A 220 -1.59 3.09 -18.49
CA GLU A 220 -2.63 4.13 -18.52
C GLU A 220 -2.39 5.26 -17.50
N GLN A 221 -1.20 5.31 -16.91
CA GLN A 221 -0.81 6.37 -15.97
C GLN A 221 -0.59 7.71 -16.69
N VAL A 222 -1.61 8.56 -16.66
CA VAL A 222 -1.59 9.91 -17.29
C VAL A 222 -1.84 11.00 -16.25
N ARG A 223 -1.19 12.15 -16.45
CA ARG A 223 -1.28 13.34 -15.59
C ARG A 223 -0.99 14.58 -16.40
N ALA A 224 -1.77 15.64 -16.23
CA ALA A 224 -1.42 16.94 -16.83
C ALA A 224 -0.33 17.62 -15.99
N GLY A 225 0.72 18.12 -16.65
CA GLY A 225 1.74 18.93 -16.00
C GLY A 225 1.27 20.36 -15.68
N LEU A 226 2.10 21.12 -14.98
CA LEU A 226 1.82 22.49 -14.58
C LEU A 226 2.29 23.50 -15.63
N MET A 227 1.51 24.56 -15.81
CA MET A 227 1.83 25.66 -16.73
C MET A 227 2.84 26.63 -16.11
N VAL A 228 4.04 26.14 -15.83
CA VAL A 228 5.13 26.86 -15.17
C VAL A 228 6.39 26.84 -16.02
N ASN A 229 7.23 27.86 -15.87
CA ASN A 229 8.59 27.90 -16.40
C ASN A 229 9.55 27.24 -15.40
N PRO A 230 10.71 26.70 -15.85
CA PRO A 230 11.60 25.97 -14.95
C PRO A 230 12.18 26.88 -13.87
N ASP A 231 12.34 26.34 -12.67
CA ASP A 231 12.69 27.13 -11.50
C ASP A 231 14.13 27.66 -11.57
N SER A 232 14.34 28.91 -11.14
CA SER A 232 15.60 29.64 -11.39
C SER A 232 16.81 29.21 -10.52
N THR A 233 16.71 28.07 -9.84
CA THR A 233 17.79 27.47 -9.04
C THR A 233 18.23 26.12 -9.60
N VAL A 234 18.76 26.12 -10.82
CA VAL A 234 19.78 25.13 -11.20
C VAL A 234 21.12 25.83 -11.17
N ILE A 235 22.00 25.37 -10.29
CA ILE A 235 23.38 25.83 -10.19
C ILE A 235 24.04 25.68 -11.57
N ALA A 236 24.18 26.80 -12.28
CA ALA A 236 25.27 26.94 -13.22
C ALA A 236 26.56 26.80 -12.41
N MET A 237 27.40 25.82 -12.76
CA MET A 237 28.78 25.77 -12.32
C MET A 237 29.40 27.17 -12.48
N ASP A 238 29.83 27.76 -11.36
CA ASP A 238 30.36 29.13 -11.33
C ASP A 238 31.51 29.31 -12.32
N ALA A 239 31.30 30.22 -13.27
CA ALA A 239 32.35 31.05 -13.83
C ALA A 239 32.06 32.53 -13.49
N SER A 240 32.49 32.92 -12.29
CA SER A 240 32.75 34.26 -11.75
C SER A 240 31.57 35.21 -11.39
N GLN A 241 31.37 35.38 -10.08
CA GLN A 241 31.05 36.59 -9.27
C GLN A 241 30.40 37.84 -9.93
N SER A 242 29.28 38.33 -9.35
CA SER A 242 29.13 39.69 -8.75
C SER A 242 27.68 40.06 -8.38
N MET A 243 27.53 40.63 -7.17
CA MET A 243 26.32 41.13 -6.48
C MET A 243 25.63 42.38 -7.08
N THR A 244 24.35 42.57 -6.70
CA THR A 244 23.54 43.78 -6.36
C THR A 244 22.18 43.77 -7.07
N ASP A 245 21.02 44.21 -6.56
CA ASP A 245 20.44 44.57 -5.25
C ASP A 245 18.91 44.87 -5.49
N HIS A 246 18.10 44.82 -4.42
CA HIS A 246 16.82 45.51 -4.17
C HIS A 246 15.42 44.93 -4.55
N SER A 247 14.72 44.49 -3.49
CA SER A 247 13.48 45.08 -2.90
C SER A 247 12.09 44.94 -3.57
N MET A 248 11.24 44.13 -2.92
CA MET A 248 9.85 44.34 -2.44
C MET A 248 8.87 45.24 -3.25
N HIS A 249 7.68 44.72 -3.59
CA HIS A 249 6.39 45.17 -3.00
C HIS A 249 5.16 44.38 -3.51
N ASN A 250 4.23 44.18 -2.58
CA ASN A 250 2.94 43.47 -2.60
C ASN A 250 1.80 44.36 -3.15
N HIS A 251 0.76 43.80 -3.83
CA HIS A 251 -0.65 44.31 -3.89
C HIS A 251 -1.61 43.41 -4.73
N PRO A 252 -2.96 43.49 -4.54
CA PRO A 252 -3.89 42.33 -4.45
C PRO A 252 -4.86 42.12 -5.64
N MET A 253 -5.55 40.95 -5.64
CA MET A 253 -6.51 40.41 -6.63
C MET A 253 -8.00 40.80 -6.39
N PRO A 254 -8.89 40.73 -7.41
CA PRO A 254 -10.35 40.70 -7.25
C PRO A 254 -11.05 39.43 -7.80
N SER A 255 -12.17 39.06 -7.16
CA SER A 255 -13.07 37.90 -7.38
C SER A 255 -14.33 38.20 -8.23
N SER A 256 -14.97 37.18 -8.83
CA SER A 256 -16.41 37.21 -9.23
C SER A 256 -17.08 35.83 -9.30
N SER A 257 -18.28 35.68 -8.70
CA SER A 257 -19.15 34.49 -8.65
C SER A 257 -20.40 34.62 -9.53
N GLY A 258 -20.89 33.53 -10.14
CA GLY A 258 -22.17 33.44 -10.88
C GLY A 258 -22.76 32.01 -10.96
N GLU A 259 -23.70 31.73 -10.04
CA GLU A 259 -24.77 30.70 -9.90
C GLU A 259 -24.64 29.29 -10.55
N LEU A 260 -24.25 28.31 -9.73
CA LEU A 260 -24.47 26.87 -9.92
C LEU A 260 -25.88 26.44 -9.47
N GLN A 261 -26.48 25.44 -10.13
CA GLN A 261 -27.73 24.79 -9.74
C GLN A 261 -27.48 23.34 -9.32
N ALA A 262 -28.29 22.76 -8.41
CA ALA A 262 -28.06 21.41 -7.90
C ALA A 262 -29.31 20.50 -7.95
N SER A 263 -29.09 19.21 -8.18
CA SER A 263 -30.11 18.14 -8.06
C SER A 263 -29.50 16.83 -7.55
N VAL A 264 -30.31 15.98 -6.91
CA VAL A 264 -29.91 14.65 -6.44
C VAL A 264 -30.79 13.53 -7.00
N ALA A 265 -30.19 12.36 -7.19
CA ALA A 265 -30.86 11.10 -7.46
C ALA A 265 -30.12 9.97 -6.74
N GLY A 266 -30.84 8.94 -6.27
CA GLY A 266 -30.24 7.88 -5.46
C GLY A 266 -31.28 7.04 -4.74
N ASN A 267 -30.86 6.30 -3.72
CA ASN A 267 -31.73 5.46 -2.91
C ASN A 267 -31.56 5.73 -1.41
N LEU A 268 -32.64 5.56 -0.67
CA LEU A 268 -32.65 5.43 0.78
C LEU A 268 -32.34 3.98 1.15
N TYR A 269 -31.68 3.79 2.28
CA TYR A 269 -31.46 2.52 2.95
C TYR A 269 -31.62 2.74 4.46
N SER A 270 -31.63 1.66 5.26
CA SER A 270 -31.88 1.77 6.69
C SER A 270 -30.86 2.68 7.37
N GLY A 271 -31.32 3.85 7.84
CA GLY A 271 -30.49 4.87 8.50
C GLY A 271 -29.77 5.85 7.58
N GLY A 272 -29.75 5.65 6.26
CA GLY A 272 -28.96 6.48 5.34
C GLY A 272 -29.52 6.61 3.92
N MET A 273 -28.82 7.39 3.10
CA MET A 273 -29.10 7.58 1.69
C MET A 273 -27.80 7.75 0.92
N GLY A 274 -27.82 7.33 -0.35
CA GLY A 274 -26.66 7.43 -1.22
C GLY A 274 -27.08 7.68 -2.66
N GLY A 275 -26.24 8.40 -3.40
CA GLY A 275 -26.52 8.72 -4.79
C GLY A 275 -25.61 9.77 -5.40
N THR A 276 -26.13 10.46 -6.39
CA THR A 276 -25.40 11.46 -7.17
C THR A 276 -25.99 12.84 -6.96
N LEU A 277 -25.14 13.82 -6.63
CA LEU A 277 -25.40 15.25 -6.59
C LEU A 277 -24.85 15.91 -7.85
N THR A 278 -25.73 16.37 -8.73
CA THR A 278 -25.36 17.04 -9.98
C THR A 278 -25.32 18.55 -9.78
N LEU A 279 -24.17 19.18 -10.00
CA LEU A 279 -24.00 20.64 -10.05
C LEU A 279 -23.94 21.13 -11.49
N SER A 280 -24.84 22.04 -11.87
CA SER A 280 -24.97 22.57 -13.23
C SER A 280 -24.60 24.05 -13.30
N ASN A 281 -23.64 24.40 -14.15
CA ASN A 281 -23.24 25.77 -14.44
C ASN A 281 -24.12 26.35 -15.54
N ALA A 282 -25.13 27.14 -15.14
CA ALA A 282 -26.03 27.79 -16.09
C ALA A 282 -25.41 29.04 -16.76
N SER A 283 -24.18 29.42 -16.38
CA SER A 283 -23.48 30.57 -16.95
C SER A 283 -22.82 30.23 -18.29
N ASN A 284 -22.39 31.27 -19.00
CA ASN A 284 -21.69 31.14 -20.28
C ASN A 284 -20.15 31.17 -20.12
N VAL A 285 -19.64 30.99 -18.91
CA VAL A 285 -18.20 30.95 -18.60
C VAL A 285 -17.94 29.72 -17.72
N ALA A 286 -16.85 29.01 -17.99
CA ALA A 286 -16.49 27.84 -17.18
C ALA A 286 -15.99 28.28 -15.80
N LEU A 287 -16.34 27.51 -14.77
CA LEU A 287 -16.00 27.81 -13.38
C LEU A 287 -14.93 26.82 -12.91
N LYS A 288 -13.76 27.31 -12.51
CA LYS A 288 -12.61 26.50 -12.05
C LYS A 288 -12.42 26.53 -10.53
N ASP A 289 -12.81 27.63 -9.89
CA ASP A 289 -12.78 27.83 -8.43
C ASP A 289 -14.21 28.02 -7.88
N TRP A 290 -15.13 27.15 -8.30
CA TRP A 290 -16.52 27.27 -7.87
C TRP A 290 -16.68 26.85 -6.42
N SER A 291 -17.67 27.44 -5.75
CA SER A 291 -18.11 26.96 -4.45
C SER A 291 -19.62 26.95 -4.45
N PHE A 292 -20.21 25.87 -3.95
CA PHE A 292 -21.64 25.69 -3.89
C PHE A 292 -22.07 25.31 -2.49
N SER A 293 -22.99 26.08 -1.91
CA SER A 293 -23.54 25.78 -0.59
C SER A 293 -25.04 25.55 -0.65
N PHE A 294 -25.52 24.54 0.07
CA PHE A 294 -26.94 24.25 0.24
C PHE A 294 -27.27 23.86 1.68
N LEU A 295 -28.56 23.87 2.01
CA LEU A 295 -29.07 23.42 3.30
C LEU A 295 -29.76 22.06 3.13
N THR A 296 -29.56 21.17 4.10
CA THR A 296 -30.21 19.86 4.19
C THR A 296 -30.70 19.60 5.62
N ASN A 297 -31.73 18.77 5.78
CA ASN A 297 -32.14 18.26 7.10
C ASN A 297 -31.52 16.88 7.40
N GLN A 298 -30.63 16.42 6.52
CA GLN A 298 -30.00 15.10 6.56
C GLN A 298 -28.56 15.27 7.05
N PRO A 299 -28.16 14.59 8.14
CA PRO A 299 -26.82 14.71 8.71
C PRO A 299 -25.76 13.97 7.86
N ASP A 300 -24.50 14.10 8.25
CA ASP A 300 -23.39 13.24 7.81
C ASP A 300 -23.21 13.21 6.28
N PHE A 301 -23.32 14.39 5.64
CA PHE A 301 -23.10 14.50 4.20
C PHE A 301 -21.61 14.39 3.86
N GLU A 302 -21.26 13.42 3.01
CA GLU A 302 -19.91 13.21 2.50
C GLU A 302 -19.89 13.01 0.99
N SER A 303 -18.85 13.50 0.32
CA SER A 303 -18.60 13.30 -1.11
C SER A 303 -17.15 12.88 -1.37
N TRP A 304 -16.97 11.86 -2.22
CA TRP A 304 -15.64 11.36 -2.63
C TRP A 304 -15.13 11.98 -3.93
N SER A 305 -15.89 12.89 -4.52
CA SER A 305 -15.59 13.49 -5.83
C SER A 305 -15.48 15.02 -5.79
N ALA A 306 -15.64 15.61 -4.60
CA ALA A 306 -15.46 17.02 -4.31
C ALA A 306 -15.21 17.23 -2.82
N GLU A 307 -14.43 18.25 -2.45
CA GLU A 307 -14.29 18.63 -1.03
C GLU A 307 -15.65 19.07 -0.50
N SER A 308 -16.07 18.53 0.64
CA SER A 308 -17.30 18.94 1.33
C SER A 308 -17.02 19.29 2.78
N SER A 309 -17.64 20.36 3.26
CA SER A 309 -17.68 20.68 4.69
C SER A 309 -19.13 20.85 5.14
N VAL A 310 -19.45 20.29 6.30
CA VAL A 310 -20.80 20.32 6.89
C VAL A 310 -20.76 21.13 8.17
N ASN A 311 -21.67 22.10 8.29
CA ASN A 311 -21.80 22.94 9.47
C ASN A 311 -23.22 22.82 10.03
N ASP A 312 -23.36 22.29 11.25
CA ASP A 312 -24.65 22.20 11.94
C ASP A 312 -25.12 23.59 12.39
N LEU A 313 -26.27 24.04 11.87
CA LEU A 313 -26.87 25.32 12.24
C LEU A 313 -27.78 25.21 13.47
N GLY A 314 -27.98 24.00 13.99
CA GLY A 314 -28.87 23.65 15.09
C GLY A 314 -30.31 23.44 14.65
N GLY A 315 -31.04 22.58 15.38
CA GLY A 315 -32.44 22.27 15.09
C GLY A 315 -32.67 21.24 13.98
N GLY A 316 -31.64 20.46 13.62
CA GLY A 316 -31.70 19.42 12.59
C GLY A 316 -31.57 19.96 11.16
N VAL A 317 -30.87 21.09 10.99
CA VAL A 317 -30.60 21.71 9.69
C VAL A 317 -29.09 21.91 9.56
N TYR A 318 -28.52 21.36 8.49
CA TYR A 318 -27.09 21.40 8.20
C TYR A 318 -26.84 22.26 6.96
N GLN A 319 -25.79 23.09 7.02
CA GLN A 319 -25.26 23.78 5.86
C GLN A 319 -24.09 23.00 5.30
N VAL A 320 -24.21 22.58 4.04
CA VAL A 320 -23.14 21.92 3.30
C VAL A 320 -22.49 22.95 2.38
N LEU A 321 -21.17 22.99 2.37
CA LEU A 321 -20.36 23.75 1.42
C LEU A 321 -19.50 22.77 0.62
N ILE A 322 -19.65 22.80 -0.70
CA ILE A 322 -18.89 21.96 -1.64
C ILE A 322 -17.98 22.85 -2.47
N THR A 323 -16.73 22.44 -2.59
CA THR A 323 -15.70 23.08 -3.41
C THR A 323 -15.05 22.04 -4.33
N PRO A 324 -14.32 22.45 -5.38
CA PRO A 324 -13.61 21.53 -6.23
C PRO A 324 -12.54 20.83 -5.36
N PRO A 325 -12.23 19.55 -5.62
CA PRO A 325 -11.10 18.86 -5.00
C PRO A 325 -9.79 19.64 -5.19
N ALA A 326 -8.81 19.42 -4.32
CA ALA A 326 -7.55 20.19 -4.32
C ALA A 326 -6.79 20.15 -5.67
N TRP A 327 -7.01 19.12 -6.50
CA TRP A 327 -6.49 18.99 -7.86
C TRP A 327 -7.27 19.79 -8.94
N GLY A 328 -8.37 20.46 -8.56
CA GLY A 328 -9.16 21.36 -9.39
C GLY A 328 -10.16 20.67 -10.33
N LEU A 329 -11.45 20.97 -10.17
CA LEU A 329 -12.54 20.42 -10.99
C LEU A 329 -13.29 21.55 -11.68
N GLU A 330 -13.22 21.65 -13.01
CA GLU A 330 -13.87 22.72 -13.78
C GLU A 330 -15.28 22.33 -14.22
N ILE A 331 -16.28 23.20 -14.01
CA ILE A 331 -17.63 23.03 -14.59
C ILE A 331 -17.76 23.93 -15.83
N PRO A 332 -17.81 23.36 -17.04
CA PRO A 332 -17.90 24.13 -18.27
C PRO A 332 -19.13 25.04 -18.32
N ALA A 333 -19.05 26.10 -19.11
CA ALA A 333 -20.20 26.96 -19.42
C ALA A 333 -21.39 26.14 -19.96
N GLY A 334 -22.53 26.15 -19.26
CA GLY A 334 -23.71 25.35 -19.62
C GLY A 334 -23.61 23.86 -19.32
N GLY A 335 -22.50 23.41 -18.72
CA GLY A 335 -22.22 22.01 -18.37
C GLY A 335 -22.62 21.66 -16.93
N SER A 336 -22.46 20.40 -16.57
CA SER A 336 -22.68 19.90 -15.22
C SER A 336 -21.59 18.92 -14.80
N VAL A 337 -21.47 18.72 -13.49
CA VAL A 337 -20.64 17.68 -12.89
C VAL A 337 -21.48 16.87 -11.92
N ASP A 338 -21.23 15.56 -11.89
CA ASP A 338 -21.92 14.60 -11.02
C ASP A 338 -20.97 14.20 -9.89
N LEU A 339 -21.44 14.36 -8.66
CA LEU A 339 -20.67 14.13 -7.44
C LEU A 339 -21.34 13.00 -6.66
N SER A 340 -20.63 11.90 -6.43
CA SER A 340 -21.13 10.81 -5.59
C SER A 340 -21.16 11.25 -4.13
N PHE A 341 -22.22 10.88 -3.40
CA PHE A 341 -22.38 11.23 -2.00
C PHE A 341 -23.16 10.19 -1.20
N ASN A 342 -22.94 10.18 0.12
CA ASN A 342 -23.84 9.59 1.11
C ASN A 342 -24.26 10.65 2.14
N ALA A 343 -25.38 10.39 2.81
CA ALA A 343 -25.86 11.17 3.96
C ALA A 343 -26.73 10.30 4.87
N GLY A 344 -26.86 10.65 6.15
CA GLY A 344 -27.84 10.03 7.04
C GLY A 344 -29.29 10.37 6.64
N SER A 345 -30.27 9.50 6.92
CA SER A 345 -31.65 9.70 6.46
C SER A 345 -32.68 9.88 7.58
N ILE A 346 -32.46 10.85 8.46
CA ILE A 346 -33.29 11.07 9.65
C ILE A 346 -34.72 11.47 9.26
N GLY A 347 -35.69 10.69 9.75
CA GLY A 347 -37.13 10.96 9.54
C GLY A 347 -37.64 10.62 8.13
N LEU A 348 -36.84 9.92 7.32
CA LEU A 348 -37.23 9.32 6.04
C LEU A 348 -37.46 7.81 6.19
N ALA A 349 -37.90 7.15 5.11
CA ALA A 349 -38.13 5.70 5.11
C ALA A 349 -36.81 4.94 4.90
N ASP A 350 -36.70 3.74 5.46
CA ASP A 350 -35.51 2.88 5.39
C ASP A 350 -35.24 2.26 4.01
N SER A 351 -36.07 2.57 3.01
CA SER A 351 -35.83 2.25 1.60
C SER A 351 -36.70 3.08 0.66
N GLY A 352 -36.24 3.24 -0.59
CA GLY A 352 -36.96 3.93 -1.67
C GLY A 352 -36.11 4.93 -2.43
N ALA A 353 -36.65 5.54 -3.49
CA ALA A 353 -35.90 6.50 -4.31
C ALA A 353 -35.73 7.86 -3.60
N LEU A 354 -34.50 8.38 -3.61
CA LEU A 354 -34.16 9.70 -3.12
C LEU A 354 -34.65 10.79 -4.09
N THR A 355 -35.17 11.89 -3.55
CA THR A 355 -35.64 13.04 -4.33
C THR A 355 -35.11 14.36 -3.78
N ASN A 356 -35.02 15.39 -4.61
CA ASN A 356 -34.58 16.73 -4.21
C ASN A 356 -35.31 17.28 -2.96
N ALA A 357 -36.60 16.99 -2.79
CA ALA A 357 -37.39 17.51 -1.67
C ALA A 357 -37.08 16.80 -0.33
N MET A 358 -36.51 15.60 -0.39
CA MET A 358 -36.07 14.85 0.78
C MET A 358 -34.68 15.30 1.25
N PHE A 359 -33.90 15.87 0.34
CA PHE A 359 -32.50 16.20 0.53
C PHE A 359 -32.23 17.71 0.69
N PHE A 360 -32.87 18.58 -0.09
CA PHE A 360 -32.66 20.03 0.00
C PHE A 360 -33.73 20.75 0.83
N VAL A 361 -33.29 21.69 1.66
CA VAL A 361 -34.15 22.62 2.39
C VAL A 361 -34.28 23.92 1.58
N ALA A 362 -35.51 24.33 1.27
CA ALA A 362 -35.74 25.57 0.53
C ALA A 362 -35.28 26.80 1.34
N ALA A 363 -34.43 27.63 0.76
CA ALA A 363 -34.02 28.91 1.34
C ALA A 363 -35.23 29.85 1.47
N SER A 364 -35.85 29.92 2.65
CA SER A 364 -36.84 30.96 2.96
C SER A 364 -36.11 32.26 3.31
N GLY A 365 -36.31 33.29 2.48
CA GLY A 365 -35.57 34.54 2.53
C GLY A 365 -35.73 35.36 3.82
N ALA A 366 -34.64 35.97 4.25
CA ALA A 366 -34.61 37.05 5.24
C ALA A 366 -33.73 38.21 4.71
N ASP A 367 -34.42 39.21 4.17
CA ASP A 367 -34.11 40.64 4.06
C ASP A 367 -32.68 41.13 3.74
N VAL A 368 -32.50 41.48 2.47
CA VAL A 368 -31.53 42.46 1.97
C VAL A 368 -31.85 43.85 2.55
N VAL A 369 -30.96 44.38 3.39
CA VAL A 369 -30.95 45.80 3.75
C VAL A 369 -30.03 46.55 2.79
N ALA A 370 -30.62 47.21 1.79
CA ALA A 370 -29.94 48.22 0.99
C ALA A 370 -29.99 49.60 1.68
N PRO A 371 -28.94 50.43 1.64
CA PRO A 371 -29.07 51.85 1.92
C PRO A 371 -29.55 52.62 0.67
N GLU A 372 -30.67 53.31 0.88
CA GLU A 372 -31.29 54.47 0.23
C GLU A 372 -30.56 55.18 -0.95
N GLN A 373 -31.22 55.89 -1.87
CA GLN A 373 -32.59 56.06 -2.35
C GLN A 373 -32.52 57.23 -3.36
N ALA A 374 -33.24 57.15 -4.49
CA ALA A 374 -33.90 58.29 -5.16
C ALA A 374 -34.77 57.70 -6.30
N ALA A 375 -36.04 57.41 -6.04
CA ALA A 375 -37.21 58.25 -6.38
C ALA A 375 -37.41 58.38 -7.92
N SER A 376 -38.55 58.05 -8.55
CA SER A 376 -39.93 58.03 -8.08
C SER A 376 -40.90 57.59 -9.19
N ILE A 377 -42.13 57.19 -8.78
CA ILE A 377 -43.49 57.29 -9.42
C ILE A 377 -43.76 56.50 -10.74
N ALA A 378 -44.88 55.80 -10.97
CA ALA A 378 -46.16 55.59 -10.26
C ALA A 378 -46.91 54.33 -10.81
N GLU A 379 -47.78 53.76 -9.98
CA GLU A 379 -48.85 52.75 -10.23
C GLU A 379 -50.01 53.26 -11.15
N PRO A 380 -51.16 52.53 -11.39
CA PRO A 380 -51.50 51.08 -11.26
C PRO A 380 -52.34 50.44 -12.43
N LEU A 381 -52.33 49.09 -12.50
CA LEU A 381 -53.42 48.06 -12.69
C LEU A 381 -54.62 48.25 -13.70
N PRO A 382 -55.47 47.22 -14.02
CA PRO A 382 -55.33 45.74 -14.12
C PRO A 382 -56.10 45.09 -15.35
N ILE A 383 -56.19 43.74 -15.38
CA ILE A 383 -57.37 42.86 -15.72
C ILE A 383 -57.24 41.85 -16.89
N ALA A 384 -57.23 40.56 -16.50
CA ALA A 384 -57.94 39.33 -16.94
C ALA A 384 -57.94 38.74 -18.39
N GLU A 385 -57.93 37.40 -18.38
CA GLU A 385 -58.06 36.34 -19.42
C GLU A 385 -59.46 36.28 -20.14
N PRO A 386 -59.89 35.23 -20.91
CA PRO A 386 -59.23 34.17 -21.74
C PRO A 386 -59.88 33.87 -23.16
N LEU A 387 -59.16 33.09 -24.02
CA LEU A 387 -59.61 32.11 -25.08
C LEU A 387 -60.44 32.57 -26.34
N PRO A 388 -60.72 31.78 -27.45
CA PRO A 388 -60.28 30.44 -27.97
C PRO A 388 -60.18 30.27 -29.56
N ILE A 389 -60.06 29.00 -30.04
CA ILE A 389 -60.61 28.32 -31.27
C ILE A 389 -59.69 27.95 -32.47
N ALA A 390 -60.02 26.79 -33.05
CA ALA A 390 -59.30 25.83 -33.90
C ALA A 390 -59.57 25.85 -35.45
N GLU A 391 -58.77 25.00 -36.14
CA GLU A 391 -58.99 24.17 -37.36
C GLU A 391 -59.22 24.75 -38.78
N GLN A 392 -58.43 24.25 -39.76
CA GLN A 392 -58.90 23.48 -40.95
C GLN A 392 -57.76 22.95 -41.88
N LEU A 393 -57.95 21.72 -42.38
CA LEU A 393 -57.21 20.91 -43.41
C LEU A 393 -57.55 21.39 -44.88
N PRO A 394 -57.17 20.75 -46.04
CA PRO A 394 -56.49 19.44 -46.34
C PRO A 394 -55.52 19.38 -47.59
N ILE A 395 -54.95 18.18 -47.90
CA ILE A 395 -54.91 17.41 -49.21
C ILE A 395 -53.62 16.52 -49.41
N VAL A 396 -53.72 15.20 -49.14
CA VAL A 396 -53.47 13.93 -49.93
C VAL A 396 -52.59 13.97 -51.21
N GLU A 397 -51.73 13.02 -51.65
CA GLU A 397 -51.11 11.74 -51.21
C GLU A 397 -49.89 11.44 -52.13
N GLY A 398 -48.90 10.68 -51.64
CA GLY A 398 -47.84 10.02 -52.42
C GLY A 398 -46.81 9.35 -51.49
N SER A 399 -46.68 8.03 -51.58
CA SER A 399 -46.01 7.09 -50.64
C SER A 399 -44.67 7.52 -50.00
N PRO A 400 -44.46 7.27 -48.69
CA PRO A 400 -43.13 7.37 -48.07
C PRO A 400 -42.41 6.02 -47.95
N VAL A 401 -41.08 6.16 -47.94
CA VAL A 401 -40.02 5.22 -47.62
C VAL A 401 -40.06 4.89 -46.12
N VAL A 402 -39.66 3.67 -45.77
CA VAL A 402 -39.56 3.15 -44.40
C VAL A 402 -38.47 3.92 -43.63
N GLU A 403 -38.84 4.53 -42.50
CA GLU A 403 -37.92 4.96 -41.45
C GLU A 403 -37.60 3.79 -40.50
N PRO A 404 -36.37 3.73 -39.93
CA PRO A 404 -35.94 2.65 -39.06
C PRO A 404 -36.58 2.73 -37.67
N SER A 405 -37.03 1.56 -37.20
CA SER A 405 -37.59 1.31 -35.87
C SER A 405 -36.58 1.51 -34.72
N PRO A 406 -37.07 1.74 -33.49
CA PRO A 406 -36.26 1.85 -32.28
C PRO A 406 -35.51 0.57 -31.93
N VAL A 407 -34.36 0.76 -31.27
CA VAL A 407 -33.46 -0.26 -30.71
C VAL A 407 -34.18 -1.06 -29.63
N SER A 408 -33.92 -2.36 -29.63
CA SER A 408 -34.53 -3.45 -28.86
C SER A 408 -34.32 -3.38 -27.35
N GLU A 409 -35.33 -3.86 -26.61
CA GLU A 409 -35.30 -4.20 -25.18
C GLU A 409 -34.39 -5.42 -24.87
N PRO A 410 -33.89 -5.58 -23.61
CA PRO A 410 -33.16 -6.76 -23.17
C PRO A 410 -34.06 -8.02 -23.04
N SER A 411 -33.48 -9.19 -23.30
CA SER A 411 -34.08 -10.54 -23.22
C SER A 411 -34.33 -11.02 -21.76
N PRO A 412 -35.15 -12.07 -21.51
CA PRO A 412 -35.94 -12.24 -20.28
C PRO A 412 -35.27 -13.04 -19.13
N LEU A 413 -35.61 -12.68 -17.87
CA LEU A 413 -35.37 -13.44 -16.63
C LEU A 413 -36.06 -14.82 -16.66
N MET A 414 -35.34 -15.88 -16.27
CA MET A 414 -35.90 -17.22 -16.03
C MET A 414 -35.78 -17.58 -14.54
N ALA A 415 -36.86 -18.08 -13.96
CA ALA A 415 -36.89 -18.61 -12.60
C ALA A 415 -36.76 -20.13 -12.65
N ASP A 416 -35.98 -20.71 -11.74
CA ASP A 416 -35.81 -22.16 -11.59
C ASP A 416 -37.07 -22.85 -11.04
N SER A 417 -37.00 -24.17 -10.79
CA SER A 417 -38.14 -24.95 -10.30
C SER A 417 -38.66 -24.54 -8.91
N GLN A 418 -37.90 -23.76 -8.14
CA GLN A 418 -38.28 -23.16 -6.86
C GLN A 418 -38.85 -21.74 -7.01
N GLY A 419 -38.75 -21.14 -8.20
CA GLY A 419 -39.18 -19.78 -8.48
C GLY A 419 -38.07 -18.73 -8.30
N LEU A 420 -36.81 -19.14 -8.17
CA LEU A 420 -35.66 -18.24 -7.98
C LEU A 420 -35.03 -17.86 -9.32
N SER A 421 -34.76 -16.58 -9.52
CA SER A 421 -34.13 -16.04 -10.73
C SER A 421 -32.83 -15.35 -10.40
N VAL A 422 -31.82 -15.51 -11.26
CA VAL A 422 -30.50 -14.88 -11.10
C VAL A 422 -30.31 -13.81 -12.16
N SER A 423 -29.76 -12.68 -11.75
CA SER A 423 -29.26 -11.64 -12.65
C SER A 423 -27.87 -11.22 -12.19
N ALA A 424 -27.03 -10.76 -13.11
CA ALA A 424 -25.70 -10.26 -12.78
C ALA A 424 -25.39 -8.99 -13.57
N THR A 425 -24.66 -8.08 -12.94
CA THR A 425 -24.09 -6.89 -13.55
C THR A 425 -22.57 -7.00 -13.52
N ILE A 426 -21.88 -6.27 -14.39
CA ILE A 426 -20.44 -6.04 -14.29
C ILE A 426 -20.28 -4.55 -14.03
N THR A 427 -19.70 -4.21 -12.89
CA THR A 427 -19.59 -2.83 -12.38
C THR A 427 -18.18 -2.28 -12.48
N GLY A 428 -17.19 -3.14 -12.72
CA GLY A 428 -15.79 -2.76 -12.94
C GLY A 428 -14.91 -3.99 -13.12
N GLY A 429 -13.63 -3.79 -13.43
CA GLY A 429 -12.66 -4.87 -13.55
C GLY A 429 -11.24 -4.32 -13.50
N TRP A 430 -10.31 -5.12 -13.03
CA TRP A 430 -8.89 -4.80 -12.93
C TRP A 430 -8.08 -6.10 -12.92
N SER A 431 -6.91 -6.09 -13.57
CA SER A 431 -5.89 -7.14 -13.44
C SER A 431 -6.40 -8.58 -13.63
N GLY A 432 -7.00 -8.91 -14.78
CA GLY A 432 -7.45 -10.29 -15.06
C GLY A 432 -8.63 -10.73 -14.20
N VAL A 433 -9.30 -9.79 -13.54
CA VAL A 433 -10.48 -9.99 -12.72
C VAL A 433 -11.53 -8.96 -13.12
N PHE A 434 -12.76 -9.39 -13.36
CA PHE A 434 -13.90 -8.49 -13.45
C PHE A 434 -14.81 -8.72 -12.25
N ALA A 435 -15.50 -7.66 -11.85
CA ALA A 435 -16.34 -7.65 -10.68
C ALA A 435 -17.70 -7.04 -10.96
N GLY A 436 -18.66 -7.40 -10.12
CA GLY A 436 -20.03 -7.06 -10.36
C GLY A 436 -20.95 -7.45 -9.23
N GLU A 437 -22.23 -7.22 -9.43
CA GLU A 437 -23.26 -7.63 -8.49
C GLU A 437 -24.08 -8.78 -9.08
N ILE A 438 -24.15 -9.91 -8.37
CA ILE A 438 -25.03 -11.03 -8.69
C ILE A 438 -26.21 -11.05 -7.73
N THR A 439 -27.41 -11.11 -8.26
CA THR A 439 -28.68 -10.96 -7.52
C THR A 439 -29.57 -12.16 -7.75
N VAL A 440 -29.99 -12.82 -6.67
CA VAL A 440 -30.99 -13.89 -6.66
C VAL A 440 -32.32 -13.33 -6.18
N THR A 441 -33.39 -13.51 -6.95
CA THR A 441 -34.73 -12.97 -6.66
C THR A 441 -35.75 -14.09 -6.61
N ASN A 442 -36.59 -14.13 -5.58
CA ASN A 442 -37.71 -15.06 -5.51
C ASN A 442 -38.93 -14.53 -6.27
N LEU A 443 -39.15 -15.04 -7.48
CA LEU A 443 -40.32 -14.76 -8.31
C LEU A 443 -41.47 -15.78 -8.08
N GLY A 444 -41.26 -16.74 -7.19
CA GLY A 444 -42.25 -17.74 -6.79
C GLY A 444 -43.36 -17.18 -5.90
N ASN A 445 -44.32 -18.04 -5.56
CA ASN A 445 -45.45 -17.67 -4.68
C ASN A 445 -45.28 -18.14 -3.23
N GLY A 446 -44.12 -18.71 -2.88
CA GLY A 446 -43.79 -19.20 -1.54
C GLY A 446 -42.37 -18.79 -1.15
N SER A 447 -42.12 -18.62 0.14
CA SER A 447 -40.80 -18.30 0.69
C SER A 447 -39.81 -19.42 0.36
N ALA A 448 -38.66 -19.07 -0.20
CA ALA A 448 -37.51 -19.96 -0.29
C ALA A 448 -36.83 -19.90 1.08
N GLY A 449 -36.68 -21.03 1.77
CA GLY A 449 -36.17 -21.10 3.14
C GLY A 449 -34.70 -20.64 3.28
N THR A 450 -33.93 -21.26 4.15
CA THR A 450 -32.47 -21.03 4.21
C THR A 450 -31.68 -22.15 3.53
N ASP A 451 -32.35 -23.01 2.78
CA ASP A 451 -31.84 -24.21 2.10
C ASP A 451 -32.08 -24.16 0.58
N TRP A 452 -32.26 -22.96 0.02
CA TRP A 452 -32.40 -22.79 -1.41
C TRP A 452 -31.06 -22.84 -2.14
N SER A 453 -31.09 -23.19 -3.42
CA SER A 453 -29.91 -23.14 -4.27
C SER A 453 -30.30 -22.84 -5.71
N VAL A 454 -29.52 -22.02 -6.40
CA VAL A 454 -29.76 -21.67 -7.80
C VAL A 454 -28.49 -21.86 -8.62
N ALA A 455 -28.63 -22.48 -9.79
CA ALA A 455 -27.50 -22.81 -10.66
C ALA A 455 -27.45 -21.90 -11.89
N LEU A 456 -26.23 -21.61 -12.36
CA LEU A 456 -25.95 -20.88 -13.59
C LEU A 456 -24.66 -21.39 -14.24
N VAL A 457 -24.49 -21.13 -15.54
CA VAL A 457 -23.26 -21.46 -16.28
C VAL A 457 -22.46 -20.19 -16.55
N MET A 458 -21.14 -20.26 -16.32
CA MET A 458 -20.23 -19.12 -16.46
C MET A 458 -19.03 -19.44 -17.36
N ASP A 459 -18.60 -18.47 -18.18
CA ASP A 459 -17.38 -18.59 -19.01
C ASP A 459 -16.08 -18.27 -18.23
N ALA A 460 -16.22 -17.85 -16.97
CA ALA A 460 -15.14 -17.49 -16.04
C ALA A 460 -15.41 -18.09 -14.64
N PRO A 461 -14.39 -18.55 -13.91
CA PRO A 461 -14.58 -19.02 -12.53
C PRO A 461 -14.74 -17.84 -11.58
N LEU A 462 -15.66 -17.96 -10.62
CA LEU A 462 -15.78 -17.03 -9.50
C LEU A 462 -14.58 -17.21 -8.55
N THR A 463 -13.91 -16.12 -8.20
CA THR A 463 -12.75 -16.10 -7.30
C THR A 463 -13.12 -15.61 -5.90
N SER A 464 -14.16 -14.77 -5.77
CA SER A 464 -14.72 -14.36 -4.48
C SER A 464 -16.21 -14.00 -4.59
N VAL A 465 -17.01 -14.33 -3.57
CA VAL A 465 -18.44 -13.96 -3.45
C VAL A 465 -18.80 -13.75 -1.98
N SER A 466 -19.33 -12.57 -1.65
CA SER A 466 -19.50 -12.11 -0.25
C SER A 466 -20.71 -12.72 0.47
N ASN A 467 -21.88 -12.77 -0.17
CA ASN A 467 -23.16 -13.06 0.48
C ASN A 467 -23.76 -14.43 0.13
N PHE A 468 -23.08 -15.24 -0.68
CA PHE A 468 -23.49 -16.60 -1.06
C PHE A 468 -22.40 -17.63 -0.79
N ASP A 469 -22.79 -18.85 -0.45
CA ASP A 469 -21.93 -20.03 -0.59
C ASP A 469 -21.94 -20.48 -2.06
N VAL A 470 -20.73 -20.72 -2.59
CA VAL A 470 -20.52 -20.98 -4.02
C VAL A 470 -19.82 -22.32 -4.22
N GLN A 471 -20.35 -23.12 -5.13
CA GLN A 471 -19.66 -24.31 -5.66
C GLN A 471 -19.49 -24.15 -7.16
N SER A 472 -18.30 -24.46 -7.69
CA SER A 472 -17.99 -24.33 -9.11
C SER A 472 -17.30 -25.58 -9.65
N GLU A 473 -17.75 -26.10 -10.78
CA GLU A 473 -17.17 -27.25 -11.46
C GLU A 473 -16.86 -26.93 -12.93
N LEU A 474 -15.62 -27.20 -13.37
CA LEU A 474 -15.19 -26.96 -14.74
C LEU A 474 -15.76 -28.01 -15.69
N ARG A 475 -16.47 -27.56 -16.73
CA ARG A 475 -17.06 -28.39 -17.80
C ARG A 475 -16.02 -28.72 -18.86
N SER A 476 -16.29 -29.79 -19.62
CA SER A 476 -15.41 -30.26 -20.69
C SER A 476 -15.26 -29.28 -21.87
N ASP A 477 -16.14 -28.29 -21.99
CA ASP A 477 -16.09 -27.22 -23.00
C ASP A 477 -15.35 -25.97 -22.53
N GLY A 478 -14.86 -25.95 -21.28
CA GLY A 478 -14.08 -24.85 -20.70
C GLY A 478 -14.90 -23.85 -19.89
N ARG A 479 -16.23 -24.01 -19.80
CA ARG A 479 -17.13 -23.20 -18.97
C ARG A 479 -17.28 -23.80 -17.57
N TYR A 480 -17.96 -23.12 -16.65
CA TYR A 480 -18.15 -23.54 -15.26
C TYR A 480 -19.63 -23.70 -14.93
N ASP A 481 -20.00 -24.82 -14.32
CA ASP A 481 -21.29 -24.95 -13.63
C ASP A 481 -21.13 -24.33 -12.24
N VAL A 482 -21.95 -23.33 -11.92
CA VAL A 482 -21.88 -22.58 -10.66
C VAL A 482 -23.19 -22.73 -9.91
N LEU A 483 -23.11 -23.20 -8.66
CA LEU A 483 -24.24 -23.32 -7.74
C LEU A 483 -24.11 -22.27 -6.63
N LEU A 484 -25.11 -21.41 -6.49
CA LEU A 484 -25.22 -20.42 -5.42
C LEU A 484 -26.22 -20.89 -4.37
N SER A 485 -25.87 -20.73 -3.10
CA SER A 485 -26.74 -21.01 -1.95
C SER A 485 -26.59 -19.93 -0.88
N PRO A 486 -27.59 -19.70 -0.03
CA PRO A 486 -27.51 -18.68 1.02
C PRO A 486 -26.49 -19.09 2.08
N LYS A 487 -25.73 -18.13 2.60
CA LYS A 487 -24.89 -18.33 3.80
C LYS A 487 -25.77 -18.77 4.98
N SER A 488 -25.19 -19.51 5.92
CA SER A 488 -25.92 -20.07 7.08
C SER A 488 -26.63 -19.04 7.97
N TRP A 489 -26.27 -17.76 7.86
CA TRP A 489 -26.85 -16.63 8.60
C TRP A 489 -27.89 -15.83 7.80
N ALA A 490 -28.08 -16.10 6.51
CA ALA A 490 -29.03 -15.37 5.68
C ALA A 490 -30.49 -15.68 6.04
N ALA A 491 -31.36 -14.68 5.97
CA ALA A 491 -32.80 -14.85 6.20
C ALA A 491 -33.48 -15.57 5.02
N PRO A 492 -34.65 -16.20 5.22
CA PRO A 492 -35.46 -16.74 4.13
C PRO A 492 -35.77 -15.69 3.06
N LEU A 493 -35.77 -16.08 1.79
CA LEU A 493 -36.05 -15.19 0.68
C LEU A 493 -37.55 -15.27 0.33
N ASP A 494 -38.34 -14.31 0.83
CA ASP A 494 -39.79 -14.26 0.64
C ASP A 494 -40.19 -13.87 -0.81
N PRO A 495 -41.43 -14.14 -1.25
CA PRO A 495 -41.89 -13.80 -2.61
C PRO A 495 -41.74 -12.31 -2.95
N GLY A 496 -40.94 -12.03 -3.97
CA GLY A 496 -40.64 -10.68 -4.45
C GLY A 496 -39.34 -10.09 -3.89
N ASP A 497 -38.72 -10.74 -2.91
CA ASP A 497 -37.46 -10.29 -2.32
C ASP A 497 -36.26 -10.76 -3.15
N SER A 498 -35.18 -9.97 -3.03
CA SER A 498 -33.90 -10.21 -3.70
C SER A 498 -32.78 -10.21 -2.69
N GLN A 499 -31.79 -11.06 -2.90
CA GLN A 499 -30.51 -11.01 -2.21
C GLN A 499 -29.42 -10.77 -3.25
N SER A 500 -28.55 -9.81 -2.99
CA SER A 500 -27.45 -9.44 -3.87
C SER A 500 -26.12 -9.71 -3.21
N SER A 501 -25.13 -10.07 -4.01
CA SER A 501 -23.75 -10.26 -3.58
C SER A 501 -22.83 -9.58 -4.56
N TYR A 502 -21.84 -8.86 -4.03
CA TYR A 502 -20.65 -8.56 -4.78
C TYR A 502 -19.92 -9.86 -5.15
N TYR A 503 -19.36 -9.92 -6.37
CA TYR A 503 -18.54 -11.03 -6.82
C TYR A 503 -17.31 -10.54 -7.59
N GLN A 504 -16.26 -11.35 -7.58
CA GLN A 504 -15.12 -11.24 -8.50
C GLN A 504 -14.97 -12.54 -9.28
N ALA A 505 -14.59 -12.43 -10.55
CA ALA A 505 -14.35 -13.57 -11.43
C ALA A 505 -13.14 -13.30 -12.32
N ALA A 506 -12.36 -14.35 -12.60
CA ALA A 506 -11.17 -14.23 -13.41
C ALA A 506 -11.52 -14.01 -14.90
N GLY A 507 -11.08 -12.91 -15.49
CA GLY A 507 -11.30 -12.54 -16.88
C GLY A 507 -11.36 -11.03 -17.09
N GLU A 508 -11.72 -10.61 -18.31
CA GLU A 508 -11.76 -9.20 -18.74
C GLU A 508 -13.13 -8.83 -19.32
N ALA A 509 -14.18 -9.52 -18.88
CA ALA A 509 -15.51 -9.27 -19.41
C ALA A 509 -16.06 -7.94 -18.89
N THR A 510 -16.62 -7.14 -19.80
CA THR A 510 -17.26 -5.84 -19.47
C THR A 510 -18.77 -5.88 -19.66
N ASN A 511 -19.28 -6.98 -20.22
CA ASN A 511 -20.69 -7.22 -20.44
C ASN A 511 -21.12 -8.55 -19.79
N PRO A 512 -22.10 -8.56 -18.88
CA PRO A 512 -22.61 -9.80 -18.27
C PRO A 512 -23.00 -10.88 -19.28
N ALA A 513 -23.50 -10.51 -20.46
CA ALA A 513 -23.90 -11.48 -21.48
C ALA A 513 -22.72 -12.24 -22.14
N GLU A 514 -21.48 -11.81 -21.89
CA GLU A 514 -20.25 -12.49 -22.33
C GLU A 514 -19.77 -13.54 -21.32
N VAL A 515 -20.35 -13.56 -20.12
CA VAL A 515 -19.91 -14.39 -19.00
C VAL A 515 -21.02 -15.32 -18.55
N PHE A 516 -22.24 -14.79 -18.42
CA PHE A 516 -23.34 -15.47 -17.78
C PHE A 516 -24.30 -16.02 -18.83
N ASP A 517 -24.35 -17.35 -18.93
CA ASP A 517 -25.32 -18.04 -19.76
C ASP A 517 -26.49 -18.51 -18.89
N PHE A 518 -27.50 -17.65 -18.76
CA PHE A 518 -28.71 -17.95 -18.00
C PHE A 518 -29.68 -18.90 -18.74
N VAL A 519 -29.32 -19.41 -19.92
CA VAL A 519 -30.20 -20.18 -20.81
C VAL A 519 -29.87 -21.68 -20.82
N ASP A 520 -28.67 -22.08 -20.36
CA ASP A 520 -28.11 -23.42 -20.52
C ASP A 520 -28.02 -24.21 -19.19
N VAL A 521 -29.04 -24.11 -18.33
CA VAL A 521 -29.11 -24.87 -17.06
C VAL A 521 -29.84 -26.21 -17.29
N ASP A 522 -29.17 -27.15 -17.95
CA ASP A 522 -29.54 -28.58 -17.94
C ASP A 522 -28.55 -29.30 -17.00
N VAL A 523 -28.60 -28.96 -15.71
CA VAL A 523 -27.83 -29.69 -14.69
C VAL A 523 -28.65 -30.93 -14.33
N ASP A 524 -28.25 -32.07 -14.91
CA ASP A 524 -28.75 -33.40 -14.56
C ASP A 524 -28.13 -33.78 -13.19
N VAL A 525 -28.60 -33.13 -12.13
CA VAL A 525 -28.33 -33.58 -10.76
C VAL A 525 -29.26 -34.76 -10.52
N ASP A 526 -28.68 -35.93 -10.27
CA ASP A 526 -29.39 -37.16 -9.91
C ASP A 526 -30.19 -36.90 -8.62
N VAL A 527 -31.45 -36.47 -8.77
CA VAL A 527 -32.39 -36.29 -7.67
C VAL A 527 -32.74 -37.68 -7.17
N ALA A 528 -32.08 -38.11 -6.09
CA ALA A 528 -32.54 -39.23 -5.30
C ALA A 528 -33.90 -38.88 -4.67
N ASP A 529 -34.95 -39.41 -5.29
CA ASP A 529 -36.37 -39.25 -4.94
C ASP A 529 -36.66 -39.53 -3.44
N PRO A 530 -37.38 -38.63 -2.74
CA PRO A 530 -37.83 -38.85 -1.38
C PRO A 530 -39.23 -39.51 -1.36
N ALA A 531 -39.30 -40.83 -1.10
CA ALA A 531 -40.37 -41.47 -0.32
C ALA A 531 -40.22 -42.99 -0.26
N GLU A 532 -40.12 -43.57 0.95
CA GLU A 532 -41.25 -44.26 1.57
C GLU A 532 -40.85 -44.89 2.92
N THR A 533 -41.76 -44.71 3.88
CA THR A 533 -41.81 -45.25 5.23
C THR A 533 -41.87 -46.78 5.28
N ALA A 534 -41.20 -47.41 6.27
CA ALA A 534 -41.80 -48.31 7.29
C ALA A 534 -40.79 -49.30 7.93
N ASP A 535 -40.50 -49.06 9.21
CA ASP A 535 -40.78 -49.95 10.35
C ASP A 535 -39.96 -51.25 10.64
N VAL A 536 -39.65 -51.37 11.95
CA VAL A 536 -39.42 -52.55 12.82
C VAL A 536 -38.01 -53.16 13.05
N SER A 537 -37.49 -52.88 14.27
CA SER A 537 -36.75 -53.74 15.24
C SER A 537 -35.31 -54.20 14.94
N ASP A 538 -34.42 -54.50 15.89
CA ASP A 538 -34.45 -54.69 17.35
C ASP A 538 -33.04 -54.43 17.93
N GLY A 539 -32.98 -53.92 19.16
CA GLY A 539 -32.07 -54.38 20.23
C GLY A 539 -30.55 -54.15 20.13
N SER A 540 -30.02 -53.20 20.92
CA SER A 540 -29.35 -53.56 22.19
C SER A 540 -28.87 -52.32 22.96
N THR A 541 -29.29 -52.27 24.22
CA THR A 541 -29.01 -51.35 25.31
C THR A 541 -27.59 -51.44 25.89
N VAL A 542 -27.04 -50.32 26.37
CA VAL A 542 -26.51 -50.00 27.73
C VAL A 542 -25.78 -48.64 27.64
N SER A 543 -25.70 -47.73 28.62
CA SER A 543 -26.49 -47.32 29.78
C SER A 543 -25.86 -45.99 30.26
N SER A 544 -26.70 -45.07 30.71
CA SER A 544 -26.42 -43.76 31.33
C SER A 544 -25.53 -43.77 32.58
N GLU A 545 -24.84 -42.65 32.86
CA GLU A 545 -24.89 -42.01 34.18
C GLU A 545 -24.50 -40.52 34.10
N GLN A 546 -25.29 -39.72 34.82
CA GLN A 546 -25.27 -38.26 35.01
C GLN A 546 -24.14 -37.82 35.94
N ILE A 547 -23.66 -36.57 35.85
CA ILE A 547 -23.63 -35.61 36.98
C ILE A 547 -23.82 -34.19 36.43
N ASP A 548 -24.79 -33.49 37.02
CA ASP A 548 -25.09 -32.07 36.92
C ASP A 548 -24.66 -31.42 38.24
N SER A 549 -24.04 -30.24 38.21
CA SER A 549 -24.02 -29.32 39.36
C SER A 549 -23.64 -27.90 38.94
N ALA A 550 -24.61 -27.02 39.18
CA ALA A 550 -24.63 -25.57 39.04
C ALA A 550 -23.60 -24.80 39.89
N LEU A 551 -23.25 -23.59 39.42
CA LEU A 551 -22.72 -22.48 40.20
C LEU A 551 -23.41 -21.19 39.75
N ASP A 552 -24.08 -20.54 40.69
CA ASP A 552 -24.66 -19.20 40.57
C ASP A 552 -24.67 -18.59 41.98
N VAL A 553 -23.86 -17.56 42.26
CA VAL A 553 -24.07 -16.54 43.31
C VAL A 553 -23.24 -15.26 43.02
N VAL A 554 -23.95 -14.23 42.54
CA VAL A 554 -24.07 -12.82 43.02
C VAL A 554 -22.81 -11.93 43.15
N MET A 555 -22.78 -10.91 42.28
CA MET A 555 -22.13 -9.59 42.40
C MET A 555 -22.73 -8.73 43.52
N ASP A 556 -21.91 -7.98 44.25
CA ASP A 556 -22.17 -6.56 44.63
C ASP A 556 -20.93 -5.97 45.35
N SER A 557 -20.31 -4.94 44.78
CA SER A 557 -20.12 -3.62 45.45
C SER A 557 -19.16 -2.73 44.67
N VAL A 558 -19.70 -1.61 44.18
CA VAL A 558 -19.03 -0.45 43.59
C VAL A 558 -18.22 0.30 44.67
N MET A 559 -16.97 0.69 44.38
CA MET A 559 -16.17 1.62 45.19
C MET A 559 -15.65 2.75 44.30
N GLU A 560 -15.90 3.99 44.74
CA GLU A 560 -15.49 5.22 44.04
C GLU A 560 -14.00 5.56 44.23
N PRO A 561 -13.36 6.28 43.28
CA PRO A 561 -11.94 6.56 43.33
C PRO A 561 -11.61 7.66 44.36
N THR A 562 -10.61 7.39 45.20
CA THR A 562 -10.02 8.39 46.10
C THR A 562 -8.73 8.94 45.49
N ALA A 563 -8.67 10.26 45.30
CA ALA A 563 -7.47 10.98 44.89
C ALA A 563 -6.28 10.70 45.85
N PHE A 564 -5.13 10.35 45.29
CA PHE A 564 -3.91 10.06 46.03
C PHE A 564 -2.89 11.20 45.97
N ASN A 565 -2.28 11.47 47.12
CA ASN A 565 -1.07 12.25 47.28
C ASN A 565 -0.16 11.51 48.28
N GLU A 566 1.11 11.41 47.91
CA GLU A 566 2.32 11.03 48.67
C GLU A 566 2.84 9.58 48.70
N SER A 567 4.03 9.48 48.07
CA SER A 567 5.30 8.84 48.48
C SER A 567 5.55 7.37 48.12
N VAL A 568 6.22 7.20 46.98
CA VAL A 568 6.90 5.99 46.51
C VAL A 568 8.11 5.69 47.41
N ASP A 569 8.16 4.49 47.99
CA ASP A 569 9.31 4.00 48.76
C ASP A 569 10.34 3.44 47.77
N SER A 570 11.54 4.01 47.76
CA SER A 570 12.58 3.78 46.75
C SER A 570 13.23 2.40 46.87
N LEU A 571 12.88 1.46 45.99
CA LEU A 571 13.77 0.37 45.57
C LEU A 571 14.71 0.90 44.49
N ASP A 572 15.84 1.47 44.91
CA ASP A 572 16.93 1.89 44.04
C ASP A 572 17.66 0.63 43.51
N LEU A 573 17.11 0.03 42.44
CA LEU A 573 17.91 -0.82 41.56
C LEU A 573 18.98 0.11 40.99
N GLN A 574 20.22 -0.08 41.46
CA GLN A 574 21.35 0.66 40.91
C GLN A 574 21.31 0.53 39.38
N ALA A 575 21.41 1.68 38.70
CA ALA A 575 21.70 1.77 37.28
C ALA A 575 22.58 0.60 36.84
N PRO A 576 22.15 -0.25 35.88
CA PRO A 576 23.03 -1.20 35.25
C PRO A 576 24.31 -0.46 34.85
N ASN A 577 25.50 -1.00 35.13
CA ASN A 577 26.72 -0.39 34.61
C ASN A 577 26.56 -0.37 33.09
N GLY A 578 26.40 0.81 32.49
CA GLY A 578 26.05 1.03 31.07
C GLY A 578 27.00 0.38 30.08
N GLY A 579 26.89 -0.93 29.96
CA GLY A 579 27.80 -1.87 29.32
C GLY A 579 27.20 -3.28 29.36
N GLY A 580 25.87 -3.37 29.26
CA GLY A 580 25.17 -4.64 29.13
C GLY A 580 25.30 -5.18 27.72
N ASP A 581 25.57 -6.48 27.59
CA ASP A 581 25.59 -7.22 26.31
C ASP A 581 24.15 -7.48 25.78
N LYS A 582 23.19 -6.62 26.12
CA LYS A 582 21.77 -6.79 25.77
C LYS A 582 21.51 -6.22 24.37
N ARG A 583 20.72 -6.95 23.58
CA ARG A 583 20.32 -6.55 22.24
C ARG A 583 19.14 -5.57 22.29
N ILE A 584 19.21 -4.56 21.45
CA ILE A 584 18.06 -3.78 20.98
C ILE A 584 17.98 -4.05 19.48
N VAL A 585 16.94 -4.79 19.08
CA VAL A 585 16.70 -5.24 17.70
C VAL A 585 15.51 -4.46 17.14
N THR A 586 15.65 -3.93 15.94
CA THR A 586 14.59 -3.14 15.30
C THR A 586 14.40 -3.59 13.87
N TYR A 587 13.18 -3.48 13.36
CA TYR A 587 12.87 -3.77 11.96
C TYR A 587 12.59 -2.48 11.19
N PHE A 588 13.24 -2.31 10.04
CA PHE A 588 12.99 -1.23 9.09
C PHE A 588 12.28 -1.80 7.86
N GLU A 589 11.07 -1.33 7.63
CA GLU A 589 10.22 -1.78 6.54
C GLU A 589 10.66 -1.13 5.22
N GLU A 590 10.89 -1.95 4.21
CA GLU A 590 11.27 -1.55 2.86
C GLU A 590 10.28 -0.54 2.27
N TRP A 591 8.98 -0.73 2.54
CA TRP A 591 7.90 0.16 2.11
C TRP A 591 7.70 1.37 3.02
N GLY A 592 8.45 1.50 4.12
CA GLY A 592 8.37 2.64 5.05
C GLY A 592 8.66 3.98 4.37
N VAL A 593 9.45 3.97 3.28
CA VAL A 593 9.88 5.15 2.50
C VAL A 593 8.81 5.71 1.54
N TYR A 594 7.57 5.20 1.62
CA TYR A 594 6.43 5.63 0.82
C TYR A 594 5.41 6.39 1.66
N GLU A 595 4.19 5.88 1.83
CA GLU A 595 3.10 6.55 2.55
C GLU A 595 3.42 6.82 4.03
N ARG A 596 4.23 5.95 4.65
CA ARG A 596 4.70 6.13 6.03
C ARG A 596 5.69 7.28 6.17
N ASP A 597 6.34 7.68 5.07
CA ASP A 597 7.35 8.74 5.00
C ASP A 597 8.46 8.61 6.06
N ILE A 598 8.93 7.37 6.28
CA ILE A 598 10.04 7.07 7.19
C ILE A 598 11.23 6.58 6.38
N ASN A 599 12.32 7.34 6.44
CA ASN A 599 13.57 7.06 5.76
C ASN A 599 14.64 6.64 6.77
N LEU A 600 15.75 6.06 6.32
CA LEU A 600 16.87 5.74 7.23
C LEU A 600 17.52 6.98 7.87
N SER A 601 17.30 8.17 7.32
CA SER A 601 17.72 9.44 7.91
C SER A 601 17.00 9.76 9.22
N ASP A 602 15.81 9.19 9.43
CA ASP A 602 15.01 9.35 10.65
C ASP A 602 15.42 8.34 11.75
N VAL A 603 16.19 7.30 11.38
CA VAL A 603 16.55 6.21 12.29
C VAL A 603 17.72 6.59 13.20
N ASN A 604 17.49 6.59 14.52
CA ASN A 604 18.54 6.77 15.52
C ASN A 604 19.36 5.48 15.72
N GLY A 605 20.40 5.30 14.90
CA GLY A 605 21.30 4.15 15.00
C GLY A 605 22.09 4.03 16.32
N GLN A 606 22.06 5.01 17.22
CA GLN A 606 22.72 4.89 18.53
C GLN A 606 21.88 4.17 19.57
N ALA A 607 20.56 4.15 19.38
CA ALA A 607 19.61 3.50 20.27
C ALA A 607 19.45 2.00 20.01
N MET A 608 20.22 1.43 19.07
CA MET A 608 20.06 0.04 18.65
C MET A 608 21.38 -0.72 18.55
N THR A 609 21.26 -2.03 18.50
CA THR A 609 22.37 -2.95 18.26
C THR A 609 22.21 -3.71 16.95
N HIS A 610 20.96 -3.96 16.54
CA HIS A 610 20.64 -4.72 15.33
C HIS A 610 19.50 -4.01 14.59
N LEU A 611 19.62 -3.90 13.28
CA LEU A 611 18.59 -3.36 12.39
C LEU A 611 18.33 -4.37 11.26
N ASN A 612 17.16 -4.99 11.28
CA ASN A 612 16.73 -5.93 10.24
C ASN A 612 15.96 -5.18 9.14
N TYR A 613 16.39 -5.33 7.90
CA TYR A 613 15.70 -4.82 6.72
C TYR A 613 14.62 -5.80 6.26
N SER A 614 13.37 -5.35 6.25
CA SER A 614 12.17 -6.16 6.02
C SER A 614 11.50 -5.81 4.68
N PHE A 615 11.29 -6.72 3.74
CA PHE A 615 11.60 -8.16 3.79
C PHE A 615 12.13 -8.66 2.44
N PHE A 616 12.83 -9.78 2.51
CA PHE A 616 13.18 -10.59 1.37
C PHE A 616 12.23 -11.78 1.26
N ASP A 617 11.93 -12.16 0.02
CA ASP A 617 10.95 -13.18 -0.34
C ASP A 617 11.66 -14.50 -0.68
N VAL A 618 11.19 -15.61 -0.10
CA VAL A 618 11.75 -16.95 -0.31
C VAL A 618 10.83 -17.75 -1.22
N LYS A 619 11.33 -18.15 -2.39
CA LYS A 619 10.55 -18.88 -3.39
C LYS A 619 10.59 -20.39 -3.21
N ALA A 620 9.60 -21.09 -3.78
CA ALA A 620 9.41 -22.54 -3.65
C ALA A 620 10.59 -23.37 -4.18
N ASP A 621 11.42 -22.82 -5.07
CA ASP A 621 12.65 -23.46 -5.55
C ASP A 621 13.88 -23.22 -4.66
N GLY A 622 13.71 -22.45 -3.58
CA GLY A 622 14.74 -22.02 -2.65
C GLY A 622 15.42 -20.70 -3.02
N SER A 623 15.08 -20.03 -4.13
CA SER A 623 15.68 -18.73 -4.44
C SER A 623 15.21 -17.62 -3.49
N VAL A 624 16.09 -16.66 -3.21
CA VAL A 624 15.77 -15.48 -2.37
C VAL A 624 15.74 -14.23 -3.25
N GLN A 625 14.68 -13.43 -3.13
CA GLN A 625 14.44 -12.25 -3.96
C GLN A 625 14.10 -11.03 -3.10
N LEU A 626 14.32 -9.82 -3.64
CA LEU A 626 13.81 -8.60 -3.02
C LEU A 626 12.30 -8.52 -3.22
N PHE A 627 11.61 -7.99 -2.22
CA PHE A 627 10.18 -7.74 -2.32
C PHE A 627 9.89 -6.53 -3.23
N ASP A 628 10.57 -5.42 -2.99
CA ASP A 628 10.54 -4.19 -3.79
C ASP A 628 11.98 -3.77 -4.15
N SER A 629 12.42 -4.20 -5.34
CA SER A 629 13.76 -3.87 -5.84
C SER A 629 13.98 -2.37 -6.05
N TYR A 630 12.91 -1.60 -6.33
CA TYR A 630 13.04 -0.16 -6.55
C TYR A 630 13.37 0.55 -5.24
N ALA A 631 12.60 0.30 -4.18
CA ALA A 631 12.91 0.83 -2.84
C ALA A 631 14.31 0.41 -2.39
N ALA A 632 14.66 -0.87 -2.57
CA ALA A 632 15.94 -1.42 -2.15
C ALA A 632 17.14 -0.78 -2.86
N GLN A 633 17.10 -0.65 -4.19
CA GLN A 633 18.32 -0.43 -4.99
C GLN A 633 18.29 0.81 -5.89
N GLU A 634 17.13 1.42 -6.09
CA GLU A 634 16.95 2.39 -7.18
C GLU A 634 16.46 3.77 -6.71
N LYS A 635 15.58 3.81 -5.69
CA LYS A 635 14.99 5.04 -5.16
C LYS A 635 16.06 6.08 -4.83
N ARG A 636 15.83 7.32 -5.27
CA ARG A 636 16.69 8.46 -4.95
C ARG A 636 16.13 9.22 -3.77
N PHE A 637 17.01 9.49 -2.82
CA PHE A 637 16.72 10.28 -1.64
C PHE A 637 17.26 11.69 -1.83
N GLU A 638 16.46 12.69 -1.49
CA GLU A 638 16.90 14.08 -1.56
C GLU A 638 17.96 14.35 -0.50
N ALA A 639 18.54 15.56 -0.51
CA ALA A 639 19.54 15.96 0.48
C ALA A 639 19.00 15.97 1.92
N ALA A 640 17.70 16.20 2.10
CA ALA A 640 17.06 16.17 3.41
C ALA A 640 16.98 14.75 3.98
N ASP A 641 16.79 13.76 3.10
CA ASP A 641 16.54 12.37 3.50
C ASP A 641 17.81 11.52 3.53
N GLN A 642 18.98 12.14 3.34
CA GLN A 642 20.26 11.46 3.44
C GLN A 642 20.59 11.10 4.87
N VAL A 643 21.02 9.85 5.11
CA VAL A 643 21.44 9.42 6.44
C VAL A 643 22.52 10.34 7.01
N SER A 644 22.37 10.64 8.28
CA SER A 644 23.30 11.51 8.99
C SER A 644 23.56 11.00 10.39
N ARG A 645 24.69 11.39 10.95
CA ARG A 645 25.00 11.18 12.36
C ARG A 645 25.62 12.42 12.95
N THR A 646 25.10 12.81 14.12
CA THR A 646 25.67 13.85 14.96
C THR A 646 26.52 13.21 16.06
N PHE A 647 27.77 13.63 16.15
CA PHE A 647 28.73 13.23 17.16
C PHE A 647 28.99 14.40 18.11
N SER A 648 29.18 14.14 19.40
CA SER A 648 29.87 15.10 20.26
C SER A 648 31.32 15.28 19.80
N GLN A 649 31.94 16.41 20.17
CA GLN A 649 33.36 16.65 19.87
C GLN A 649 34.29 15.54 20.40
N ALA A 650 33.94 14.93 21.54
CA ALA A 650 34.73 13.85 22.13
C ALA A 650 34.58 12.54 21.34
N GLU A 651 33.36 12.22 20.90
CA GLU A 651 33.09 11.03 20.08
C GLU A 651 33.75 11.14 18.72
N TYR A 652 33.59 12.28 18.03
CA TYR A 652 34.19 12.49 16.71
C TYR A 652 35.72 12.37 16.76
N ALA A 653 36.37 12.87 17.82
CA ALA A 653 37.80 12.73 18.03
C ALA A 653 38.26 11.28 18.32
N ALA A 654 37.34 10.39 18.68
CA ALA A 654 37.58 8.98 18.97
C ALA A 654 37.23 8.04 17.80
N VAL A 655 36.56 8.53 16.75
CA VAL A 655 36.25 7.76 15.53
C VAL A 655 37.52 7.20 14.90
N ASP A 656 37.43 5.98 14.36
CA ASP A 656 38.56 5.33 13.67
C ASP A 656 39.09 6.23 12.53
N PRO A 657 40.42 6.46 12.45
CA PRO A 657 41.01 7.25 11.37
C PRO A 657 40.62 6.83 9.94
N ALA A 658 40.31 5.54 9.71
CA ALA A 658 39.83 5.04 8.43
C ALA A 658 38.41 5.56 8.10
N LEU A 659 37.51 5.59 9.08
CA LEU A 659 36.17 6.17 8.92
C LEU A 659 36.25 7.69 8.74
N ILE A 660 37.12 8.37 9.48
CA ILE A 660 37.37 9.80 9.24
C ILE A 660 37.85 10.06 7.81
N ALA A 661 38.69 9.18 7.24
CA ALA A 661 39.11 9.31 5.85
C ALA A 661 37.93 9.11 4.88
N ALA A 662 37.01 8.19 5.17
CA ALA A 662 35.77 8.00 4.41
C ALA A 662 34.84 9.23 4.49
N TYR A 663 34.66 9.81 5.67
CA TYR A 663 33.83 11.02 5.86
C TYR A 663 34.42 12.26 5.17
N ASN A 664 35.73 12.30 4.93
CA ASN A 664 36.38 13.37 4.17
C ASN A 664 36.39 13.14 2.65
N SER A 665 35.68 12.12 2.16
CA SER A 665 35.48 11.90 0.72
C SER A 665 34.35 12.79 0.19
N ASP A 666 34.12 12.72 -1.12
CA ASP A 666 32.96 13.33 -1.81
C ASP A 666 31.60 12.69 -1.47
N ARG A 667 31.60 11.59 -0.69
CA ARG A 667 30.38 10.86 -0.31
C ARG A 667 29.66 11.48 0.88
N TYR A 668 30.30 12.41 1.59
CA TYR A 668 29.77 13.02 2.81
C TYR A 668 30.00 14.53 2.84
N THR A 669 29.13 15.22 3.56
CA THR A 669 29.34 16.59 4.02
C THR A 669 29.51 16.60 5.53
N ILE A 670 30.34 17.51 6.02
CA ILE A 670 30.61 17.68 7.45
C ILE A 670 30.24 19.10 7.84
N SER A 671 29.41 19.22 8.87
CA SER A 671 29.09 20.49 9.52
C SER A 671 29.55 20.46 10.98
N GLU A 672 30.19 21.53 11.43
CA GLU A 672 30.72 21.64 12.79
C GLU A 672 30.01 22.76 13.54
N SER A 673 29.59 22.43 14.77
CA SER A 673 29.11 23.39 15.76
C SER A 673 30.14 23.51 16.91
N ALA A 674 29.86 24.36 17.90
CA ALA A 674 30.73 24.49 19.07
C ALA A 674 30.86 23.17 19.86
N ASP A 675 29.79 22.36 19.87
CA ASP A 675 29.65 21.20 20.77
C ASP A 675 29.54 19.87 20.01
N SER A 676 29.27 19.90 18.69
CA SER A 676 29.04 18.71 17.88
C SER A 676 29.64 18.79 16.48
N VAL A 677 29.78 17.62 15.85
CA VAL A 677 30.11 17.44 14.43
C VAL A 677 29.04 16.57 13.81
N THR A 678 28.39 17.03 12.74
CA THR A 678 27.39 16.26 12.00
C THR A 678 27.95 15.87 10.65
N VAL A 679 27.90 14.56 10.37
CA VAL A 679 28.31 13.98 9.09
C VAL A 679 27.05 13.49 8.38
N THR A 680 26.81 13.96 7.16
CA THR A 680 25.61 13.66 6.35
C THR A 680 26.04 13.10 5.01
N SER A 681 25.43 11.99 4.55
CA SER A 681 25.74 11.45 3.22
C SER A 681 25.30 12.43 2.12
N VAL A 682 25.95 12.35 0.97
CA VAL A 682 25.62 13.16 -0.21
C VAL A 682 24.67 12.36 -1.10
N PRO A 683 23.60 12.97 -1.66
CA PRO A 683 22.73 12.30 -2.61
C PRO A 683 23.50 11.70 -3.79
N VAL A 684 23.17 10.46 -4.14
CA VAL A 684 23.77 9.81 -5.31
C VAL A 684 23.07 10.29 -6.57
N GLY A 685 23.80 11.04 -7.40
CA GLY A 685 23.31 11.54 -8.68
C GLY A 685 23.21 10.46 -9.76
N TRP A 686 22.31 10.68 -10.72
CA TRP A 686 22.03 9.78 -11.85
C TRP A 686 23.25 9.40 -12.71
N ASN A 687 24.24 10.29 -12.82
CA ASN A 687 25.44 10.07 -13.65
C ASN A 687 26.58 9.35 -12.91
N ASP A 688 26.48 9.23 -11.58
CA ASP A 688 27.53 8.69 -10.72
C ASP A 688 27.15 7.33 -10.11
N ALA A 689 25.92 6.85 -10.34
CA ALA A 689 25.41 5.60 -9.78
C ALA A 689 25.76 4.38 -10.66
N GLY A 690 26.47 3.41 -10.09
CA GLY A 690 26.35 2.02 -10.51
C GLY A 690 24.96 1.45 -10.16
N PRO A 691 24.61 0.26 -10.67
CA PRO A 691 23.29 -0.35 -10.46
C PRO A 691 22.96 -0.72 -9.00
N GLN A 692 23.85 -0.51 -8.03
CA GLN A 692 23.66 -0.81 -6.60
C GLN A 692 24.06 0.35 -5.68
N ASP A 693 24.13 1.57 -6.22
CA ASP A 693 24.56 2.77 -5.50
C ASP A 693 23.36 3.70 -5.20
N ALA A 694 22.17 3.14 -5.00
CA ALA A 694 20.96 3.89 -4.65
C ALA A 694 20.04 3.08 -3.72
N GLY A 695 18.83 3.61 -3.49
CA GLY A 695 17.81 2.97 -2.68
C GLY A 695 18.22 2.83 -1.22
N ASN A 696 17.42 2.05 -0.51
CA ASN A 696 17.65 1.73 0.89
C ASN A 696 18.99 1.06 1.12
N PHE A 697 19.52 0.28 0.15
CA PHE A 697 20.78 -0.45 0.31
C PHE A 697 21.98 0.49 0.35
N GLU A 698 21.97 1.53 -0.49
CA GLU A 698 22.98 2.56 -0.37
C GLU A 698 22.81 3.32 0.95
N GLN A 699 21.59 3.70 1.35
CA GLN A 699 21.38 4.35 2.65
C GLN A 699 21.82 3.46 3.83
N LEU A 700 21.60 2.14 3.79
CA LEU A 700 22.04 1.15 4.79
C LEU A 700 23.57 1.07 4.85
N ARG A 701 24.23 1.02 3.68
CA ARG A 701 25.70 1.05 3.60
C ARG A 701 26.24 2.32 4.25
N ARG A 702 25.65 3.48 3.96
CA ARG A 702 26.00 4.77 4.58
C ARG A 702 25.72 4.78 6.08
N PHE A 703 24.60 4.21 6.48
CA PHE A 703 24.19 4.08 7.87
C PHE A 703 25.19 3.22 8.65
N LYS A 704 25.64 2.07 8.12
CA LYS A 704 26.69 1.22 8.74
C LYS A 704 28.02 1.96 8.87
N GLU A 705 28.42 2.74 7.86
CA GLU A 705 29.64 3.57 7.95
C GLU A 705 29.54 4.64 9.05
N LEU A 706 28.35 5.20 9.29
CA LEU A 706 28.08 6.15 10.36
C LEU A 706 27.88 5.46 11.72
N ASN A 707 27.38 4.23 11.74
CA ASN A 707 27.03 3.44 12.92
C ASN A 707 27.71 2.05 12.87
N PRO A 708 29.05 1.97 12.96
CA PRO A 708 29.79 0.73 12.69
C PRO A 708 29.47 -0.42 13.65
N ASN A 709 28.95 -0.10 14.84
CA ASN A 709 28.60 -1.09 15.87
C ASN A 709 27.16 -1.63 15.75
N VAL A 710 26.35 -1.14 14.80
CA VAL A 710 25.00 -1.69 14.56
C VAL A 710 25.13 -2.82 13.56
N GLU A 711 24.69 -4.01 13.92
CA GLU A 711 24.62 -5.14 12.99
C GLU A 711 23.41 -4.98 12.08
N LEU A 712 23.63 -5.05 10.77
CA LEU A 712 22.53 -4.94 9.81
C LEU A 712 22.14 -6.34 9.37
N GLY A 713 20.85 -6.62 9.43
CA GLY A 713 20.27 -7.87 8.95
C GLY A 713 19.37 -7.69 7.75
N PHE A 714 19.17 -8.77 7.02
CA PHE A 714 18.04 -8.91 6.10
C PHE A 714 17.07 -9.96 6.63
N ALA A 715 15.81 -9.58 6.78
CA ALA A 715 14.75 -10.46 7.26
C ALA A 715 14.06 -11.16 6.09
N LEU A 716 13.90 -12.47 6.21
CA LEU A 716 13.29 -13.34 5.22
C LEU A 716 11.85 -13.66 5.66
N GLY A 717 10.87 -13.36 4.81
CA GLY A 717 9.48 -13.69 5.08
C GLY A 717 8.67 -12.55 5.69
N GLY A 718 8.17 -12.75 6.90
CA GLY A 718 7.07 -12.01 7.51
C GLY A 718 5.72 -12.65 7.18
N TRP A 719 4.64 -12.09 7.73
CA TRP A 719 3.28 -12.62 7.61
C TRP A 719 2.87 -12.99 6.18
N THR A 720 3.10 -12.09 5.22
CA THR A 720 2.62 -12.20 3.82
C THR A 720 3.57 -12.88 2.85
N LEU A 721 4.86 -13.04 3.20
CA LEU A 721 5.89 -13.65 2.33
C LEU A 721 6.40 -14.99 2.89
N SER A 722 5.62 -15.62 3.76
CA SER A 722 5.92 -16.91 4.35
C SER A 722 5.35 -18.11 3.59
N ASP A 723 4.75 -17.88 2.42
CA ASP A 723 3.93 -18.84 1.70
C ASP A 723 4.71 -20.03 1.13
N GLU A 724 5.97 -19.82 0.73
CA GLU A 724 6.79 -20.84 0.06
C GLU A 724 7.95 -21.44 0.89
N PHE A 725 8.14 -21.08 2.16
CA PHE A 725 9.19 -21.68 3.01
C PHE A 725 9.07 -23.21 3.12
N SER A 726 7.85 -23.71 3.37
CA SER A 726 7.62 -25.16 3.55
C SER A 726 7.99 -25.94 2.28
N THR A 727 7.68 -25.41 1.10
CA THR A 727 7.99 -26.05 -0.19
C THR A 727 9.48 -25.94 -0.51
N ALA A 728 10.09 -24.76 -0.28
CA ALA A 728 11.52 -24.52 -0.46
C ALA A 728 12.36 -25.50 0.37
N PHE A 729 12.04 -25.66 1.66
CA PHE A 729 12.87 -26.43 2.58
C PHE A 729 12.59 -27.94 2.53
N ALA A 730 11.48 -28.38 1.91
CA ALA A 730 11.12 -29.78 1.79
C ALA A 730 12.11 -30.61 0.95
N THR A 731 12.87 -30.00 0.04
CA THR A 731 13.78 -30.71 -0.87
C THR A 731 15.23 -30.32 -0.63
N GLN A 732 16.18 -31.25 -0.87
CA GLN A 732 17.62 -30.93 -0.75
C GLN A 732 18.01 -29.80 -1.73
N SER A 733 17.47 -29.82 -2.95
CA SER A 733 17.78 -28.79 -3.96
C SER A 733 17.32 -27.40 -3.54
N GLY A 734 16.14 -27.29 -2.92
CA GLY A 734 15.65 -26.00 -2.42
C GLY A 734 16.50 -25.50 -1.25
N ARG A 735 16.88 -26.37 -0.32
CA ARG A 735 17.82 -26.01 0.77
C ARG A 735 19.20 -25.58 0.26
N ASP A 736 19.75 -26.31 -0.72
CA ASP A 736 21.03 -25.97 -1.36
C ASP A 736 20.96 -24.62 -2.06
N ARG A 737 19.86 -24.35 -2.76
CA ARG A 737 19.67 -23.06 -3.45
C ARG A 737 19.54 -21.91 -2.45
N PHE A 738 18.70 -22.10 -1.43
CA PHE A 738 18.45 -21.09 -0.40
C PHE A 738 19.72 -20.71 0.36
N THR A 739 20.45 -21.69 0.87
CA THR A 739 21.68 -21.44 1.63
C THR A 739 22.76 -20.76 0.78
N SER A 740 22.88 -21.17 -0.49
CA SER A 740 23.77 -20.51 -1.45
C SER A 740 23.37 -19.06 -1.73
N ASP A 741 22.08 -18.78 -1.96
CA ASP A 741 21.60 -17.42 -2.25
C ASP A 741 21.79 -16.51 -1.02
N VAL A 742 21.58 -17.00 0.21
CA VAL A 742 21.88 -16.28 1.46
C VAL A 742 23.37 -15.91 1.56
N VAL A 743 24.28 -16.83 1.27
CA VAL A 743 25.73 -16.56 1.23
C VAL A 743 26.09 -15.53 0.16
N ASP A 744 25.45 -15.61 -1.01
CA ASP A 744 25.67 -14.65 -2.10
C ASP A 744 25.14 -13.26 -1.75
N ILE A 745 24.03 -13.15 -1.01
CA ILE A 745 23.53 -11.87 -0.48
C ILE A 745 24.59 -11.23 0.44
N PHE A 746 25.16 -11.97 1.39
CA PHE A 746 26.24 -11.44 2.26
C PHE A 746 27.47 -10.99 1.46
N ARG A 747 27.84 -11.74 0.41
CA ARG A 747 28.99 -11.38 -0.44
C ARG A 747 28.74 -10.13 -1.28
N ASN A 748 27.53 -9.97 -1.78
CA ASN A 748 27.16 -8.84 -2.64
C ASN A 748 26.81 -7.58 -1.85
N ASN A 749 26.44 -7.74 -0.58
CA ASN A 749 26.04 -6.68 0.33
C ASN A 749 26.83 -6.79 1.64
N ASP A 750 28.09 -6.38 1.59
CA ASP A 750 29.07 -6.51 2.67
C ASP A 750 28.75 -5.72 3.95
N PHE A 751 27.70 -4.88 3.92
CA PHE A 751 27.17 -4.17 5.08
C PHE A 751 26.20 -5.02 5.91
N PHE A 752 25.68 -6.13 5.38
CA PHE A 752 24.87 -7.09 6.15
C PHE A 752 25.76 -8.08 6.90
N SER A 753 25.36 -8.37 8.13
CA SER A 753 26.01 -9.33 9.04
C SER A 753 25.01 -10.29 9.71
N VAL A 754 23.70 -10.11 9.50
CA VAL A 754 22.65 -10.96 10.10
C VAL A 754 21.70 -11.47 9.02
N VAL A 755 21.31 -12.73 9.12
CA VAL A 755 20.16 -13.28 8.39
C VAL A 755 19.09 -13.62 9.42
N ASP A 756 17.93 -12.98 9.28
CA ASP A 756 16.79 -13.16 10.18
C ASP A 756 15.70 -13.98 9.48
N PHE A 757 15.29 -15.09 10.10
CA PHE A 757 14.20 -15.91 9.59
C PHE A 757 12.90 -15.50 10.26
N ASP A 758 11.96 -14.98 9.48
CA ASP A 758 10.61 -14.67 9.93
C ASP A 758 9.60 -15.55 9.17
N TRP A 759 9.67 -16.86 9.42
CA TRP A 759 8.77 -17.83 8.82
C TRP A 759 7.52 -17.99 9.70
N GLU A 760 6.37 -17.53 9.18
CA GLU A 760 5.08 -17.52 9.85
C GLU A 760 4.05 -18.49 9.23
N TYR A 761 3.89 -19.74 9.72
CA TYR A 761 4.72 -20.44 10.71
C TYR A 761 4.99 -21.88 10.27
N PRO A 762 6.13 -22.48 10.69
CA PRO A 762 6.36 -23.91 10.57
C PRO A 762 5.17 -24.72 11.09
N GLY A 763 4.63 -25.63 10.27
CA GLY A 763 3.47 -26.45 10.63
C GLY A 763 2.11 -25.75 10.47
N GLY A 764 2.08 -24.50 9.99
CA GLY A 764 0.87 -23.73 9.70
C GLY A 764 0.41 -22.82 10.85
N GLY A 765 -0.73 -22.14 10.64
CA GLY A 765 -1.28 -21.17 11.60
C GLY A 765 -0.88 -19.71 11.35
N GLY A 766 -0.21 -19.44 10.23
CA GLY A 766 0.03 -18.09 9.68
C GLY A 766 -1.03 -17.73 8.62
N ASP A 767 -0.64 -16.91 7.65
CA ASP A 767 -1.54 -16.37 6.63
C ASP A 767 -2.27 -17.46 5.83
N PRO A 768 -3.59 -17.31 5.55
CA PRO A 768 -4.34 -18.29 4.78
C PRO A 768 -3.81 -18.43 3.34
N GLY A 769 -3.15 -19.55 3.07
CA GLY A 769 -2.54 -19.83 1.77
C GLY A 769 -1.14 -20.40 1.92
N ASN A 770 -0.48 -20.14 3.05
CA ASN A 770 0.87 -20.60 3.31
C ASN A 770 0.99 -22.11 3.21
N ALA A 771 1.99 -22.57 2.46
CA ALA A 771 2.32 -23.99 2.43
C ALA A 771 2.80 -24.41 3.83
N SER A 772 2.34 -25.58 4.28
CA SER A 772 2.72 -26.13 5.57
C SER A 772 2.85 -27.64 5.54
N SER A 773 3.72 -28.16 6.40
CA SER A 773 3.97 -29.58 6.55
C SER A 773 4.25 -29.94 8.01
N PRO A 774 3.81 -31.12 8.48
CA PRO A 774 4.27 -31.66 9.77
C PRO A 774 5.80 -31.89 9.85
N ASN A 775 6.52 -31.82 8.72
CA ASN A 775 7.98 -31.96 8.67
C ASN A 775 8.72 -30.61 8.67
N ASP A 776 8.02 -29.48 8.73
CA ASP A 776 8.62 -28.15 8.61
C ASP A 776 9.77 -27.93 9.60
N GLY A 777 9.56 -28.13 10.91
CA GLY A 777 10.62 -27.98 11.90
C GLY A 777 11.81 -28.94 11.72
N ALA A 778 11.60 -30.13 11.15
CA ALA A 778 12.69 -31.05 10.85
C ALA A 778 13.49 -30.60 9.61
N ASN A 779 12.81 -30.09 8.59
CA ASN A 779 13.44 -29.54 7.40
C ASN A 779 14.19 -28.24 7.71
N PHE A 780 13.62 -27.40 8.58
CA PHE A 780 14.24 -26.16 8.98
C PHE A 780 15.56 -26.39 9.73
N ALA A 781 15.61 -27.38 10.62
CA ALA A 781 16.87 -27.78 11.27
C ALA A 781 17.95 -28.22 10.27
N LEU A 782 17.57 -28.87 9.15
CA LEU A 782 18.53 -29.23 8.10
C LEU A 782 19.02 -27.99 7.34
N VAL A 783 18.16 -26.99 7.11
CA VAL A 783 18.55 -25.70 6.50
C VAL A 783 19.56 -24.99 7.40
N LEU A 784 19.26 -24.85 8.69
CA LEU A 784 20.11 -24.13 9.63
C LEU A 784 21.45 -24.83 9.87
N GLU A 785 21.47 -26.17 9.94
CA GLU A 785 22.72 -26.93 10.00
C GLU A 785 23.61 -26.66 8.78
N GLN A 786 23.01 -26.68 7.58
CA GLN A 786 23.72 -26.42 6.33
C GLN A 786 24.20 -24.96 6.26
N LEU A 787 23.30 -24.01 6.54
CA LEU A 787 23.61 -22.59 6.51
C LEU A 787 24.75 -22.23 7.47
N ARG A 788 24.71 -22.72 8.72
CA ARG A 788 25.77 -22.45 9.70
C ARG A 788 27.13 -22.95 9.21
N ALA A 789 27.18 -24.12 8.58
CA ALA A 789 28.43 -24.63 8.00
C ALA A 789 28.96 -23.78 6.84
N GLU A 790 28.07 -23.19 6.04
CA GLU A 790 28.43 -22.28 4.94
C GLU A 790 28.85 -20.90 5.46
N LEU A 791 28.18 -20.37 6.49
CA LEU A 791 28.56 -19.14 7.16
C LEU A 791 29.91 -19.28 7.85
N ASP A 792 30.18 -20.37 8.59
CA ASP A 792 31.51 -20.63 9.20
C ASP A 792 32.65 -20.63 8.16
N ALA A 793 32.35 -21.11 6.94
CA ALA A 793 33.29 -21.07 5.83
C ALA A 793 33.48 -19.64 5.29
N LEU A 794 32.40 -18.86 5.21
CA LEU A 794 32.44 -17.45 4.82
C LEU A 794 33.20 -16.61 5.85
N GLU A 795 32.96 -16.78 7.14
CA GLU A 795 33.71 -16.13 8.24
C GLU A 795 35.21 -16.44 8.15
N SER A 796 35.55 -17.70 7.84
CA SER A 796 36.95 -18.10 7.62
C SER A 796 37.59 -17.45 6.39
N GLU A 797 36.78 -17.08 5.39
CA GLU A 797 37.19 -16.43 4.15
C GLU A 797 37.35 -14.91 4.33
N THR A 798 36.35 -14.25 4.92
CA THR A 798 36.24 -12.78 5.02
C THR A 798 36.89 -12.24 6.28
N GLY A 799 36.87 -13.00 7.38
CA GLY A 799 37.26 -12.54 8.71
C GLY A 799 36.15 -11.79 9.47
N GLU A 800 34.97 -11.69 8.88
CA GLU A 800 33.76 -11.13 9.50
C GLU A 800 33.02 -12.20 10.32
N ASN A 801 32.04 -11.80 11.14
CA ASN A 801 31.12 -12.70 11.84
C ASN A 801 29.72 -12.58 11.22
N TYR A 802 29.00 -13.69 11.09
CA TYR A 802 27.62 -13.69 10.59
C TYR A 802 26.69 -14.35 11.60
N GLU A 803 25.61 -13.64 11.96
CA GLU A 803 24.61 -14.13 12.91
C GLU A 803 23.37 -14.69 12.19
N VAL A 804 22.76 -15.69 12.80
CA VAL A 804 21.46 -16.23 12.42
C VAL A 804 20.46 -15.93 13.53
N SER A 805 19.43 -15.16 13.21
CA SER A 805 18.31 -14.91 14.11
C SER A 805 17.00 -15.49 13.56
N ILE A 806 16.04 -15.71 14.45
CA ILE A 806 14.71 -16.20 14.09
C ILE A 806 13.66 -15.38 14.81
N ALA A 807 12.78 -14.72 14.07
CA ALA A 807 11.51 -14.22 14.59
C ALA A 807 10.55 -15.39 14.81
N THR A 808 10.11 -15.58 16.05
CA THR A 808 9.28 -16.73 16.44
C THR A 808 7.96 -16.28 17.02
N ALA A 809 6.89 -17.04 16.79
CA ALA A 809 5.61 -16.82 17.46
C ALA A 809 5.75 -16.77 19.00
N GLY A 810 4.96 -15.92 19.67
CA GLY A 810 4.78 -15.97 21.13
C GLY A 810 3.83 -17.08 21.60
N GLY A 811 2.99 -17.62 20.71
CA GLY A 811 2.03 -18.68 21.02
C GLY A 811 2.67 -20.07 21.18
N SER A 812 2.45 -20.70 22.34
CA SER A 812 3.04 -22.01 22.68
C SER A 812 2.69 -23.13 21.69
N GLU A 813 1.50 -23.07 21.08
CA GLU A 813 1.01 -24.03 20.09
C GLU A 813 1.77 -23.97 18.77
N LYS A 814 2.19 -22.77 18.35
CA LYS A 814 2.99 -22.55 17.14
C LYS A 814 4.44 -22.94 17.38
N LEU A 815 5.01 -22.55 18.52
CA LEU A 815 6.38 -22.90 18.92
C LEU A 815 6.62 -24.42 19.00
N ALA A 816 5.58 -25.21 19.29
CA ALA A 816 5.66 -26.67 19.31
C ALA A 816 6.07 -27.29 17.96
N ASN A 817 5.81 -26.60 16.84
CA ASN A 817 6.15 -27.08 15.49
C ASN A 817 7.53 -26.61 15.01
N LEU A 818 8.15 -25.63 15.68
CA LEU A 818 9.42 -25.01 15.27
C LEU A 818 10.64 -25.93 15.41
N ASN A 819 10.55 -26.97 16.27
CA ASN A 819 11.68 -27.87 16.59
C ASN A 819 12.86 -27.14 17.28
N LEU A 820 12.58 -26.35 18.33
CA LEU A 820 13.58 -25.60 19.11
C LEU A 820 14.84 -26.40 19.44
N ALA A 821 14.68 -27.63 19.95
CA ALA A 821 15.82 -28.48 20.32
C ALA A 821 16.71 -28.89 19.13
N GLY A 822 16.15 -28.96 17.93
CA GLY A 822 16.88 -29.29 16.70
C GLY A 822 17.58 -28.10 16.06
N ILE A 823 17.06 -26.88 16.28
CA ILE A 823 17.57 -25.65 15.64
C ILE A 823 18.53 -24.85 16.53
N ASP A 824 18.37 -24.88 17.85
CA ASP A 824 19.14 -24.05 18.79
C ASP A 824 20.67 -24.08 18.66
N PRO A 825 21.32 -25.21 18.30
CA PRO A 825 22.76 -25.23 18.07
C PRO A 825 23.25 -24.32 16.92
N TYR A 826 22.35 -23.84 16.05
CA TYR A 826 22.67 -23.10 14.83
C TYR A 826 22.13 -21.66 14.84
N VAL A 827 21.48 -21.25 15.92
CA VAL A 827 20.81 -19.95 16.05
C VAL A 827 21.51 -19.11 17.11
N ASP A 828 21.82 -17.86 16.79
CA ASP A 828 22.48 -16.92 17.69
C ASP A 828 21.50 -16.31 18.68
N PHE A 829 20.30 -15.92 18.22
CA PHE A 829 19.21 -15.43 19.08
C PHE A 829 17.82 -15.56 18.44
N TYR A 830 16.78 -15.48 19.27
CA TYR A 830 15.38 -15.57 18.90
C TYR A 830 14.68 -14.26 19.21
N ASN A 831 14.09 -13.62 18.20
CA ASN A 831 13.21 -12.47 18.34
C ASN A 831 11.79 -12.98 18.61
N VAL A 832 11.40 -13.11 19.87
CA VAL A 832 10.09 -13.70 20.21
C VAL A 832 9.02 -12.64 20.07
N MET A 833 8.10 -12.82 19.12
CA MET A 833 6.97 -11.93 18.85
C MET A 833 5.93 -12.04 19.96
N THR A 834 6.24 -11.47 21.12
CA THR A 834 5.38 -11.39 22.30
C THR A 834 4.39 -10.23 22.23
N TYR A 835 3.78 -10.11 21.06
CA TYR A 835 2.74 -9.17 20.70
C TYR A 835 1.74 -9.88 19.76
N ASP A 836 0.72 -9.16 19.27
CA ASP A 836 -0.33 -9.74 18.43
C ASP A 836 -1.09 -10.90 19.07
N PHE A 837 -1.16 -10.92 20.40
CA PHE A 837 -1.96 -11.90 21.14
C PHE A 837 -3.47 -11.74 20.92
N HIS A 838 -3.91 -10.49 20.70
CA HIS A 838 -5.29 -10.10 20.47
C HIS A 838 -5.34 -8.99 19.42
N GLY A 839 -6.36 -8.95 18.56
CA GLY A 839 -6.45 -7.98 17.47
C GLY A 839 -7.80 -7.88 16.78
N GLY A 840 -7.88 -7.05 15.74
CA GLY A 840 -9.10 -6.78 14.98
C GLY A 840 -9.73 -7.99 14.26
N TRP A 841 -9.04 -9.14 14.23
CA TRP A 841 -9.59 -10.43 13.81
C TRP A 841 -10.56 -11.04 14.85
N GLU A 842 -10.62 -10.49 16.06
CA GLU A 842 -11.55 -10.84 17.12
C GLU A 842 -12.55 -9.71 17.34
N ASN A 843 -13.79 -10.05 17.73
CA ASN A 843 -14.83 -9.07 18.07
C ASN A 843 -14.87 -8.76 19.57
N GLN A 844 -13.75 -8.94 20.26
CA GLN A 844 -13.61 -8.71 21.68
C GLN A 844 -12.25 -8.07 21.94
N THR A 845 -12.24 -6.99 22.72
CA THR A 845 -11.01 -6.29 23.12
C THR A 845 -10.11 -7.21 23.96
N GLY A 846 -8.80 -7.15 23.73
CA GLY A 846 -7.82 -7.92 24.50
C GLY A 846 -6.44 -7.26 24.47
N HIS A 847 -5.59 -7.60 25.44
CA HIS A 847 -4.25 -7.02 25.55
C HIS A 847 -3.32 -7.69 24.53
N GLN A 848 -2.85 -6.96 23.53
CA GLN A 848 -2.03 -7.59 22.48
C GLN A 848 -0.64 -8.03 22.97
N ALA A 849 -0.15 -7.50 24.10
CA ALA A 849 1.22 -7.72 24.58
C ALA A 849 1.30 -7.82 26.13
N ALA A 850 0.30 -8.44 26.76
CA ALA A 850 0.24 -8.61 28.21
C ALA A 850 1.45 -9.38 28.78
N MET A 851 1.94 -8.97 29.95
CA MET A 851 3.05 -9.69 30.60
C MET A 851 2.63 -11.06 31.11
N THR A 852 1.43 -11.17 31.68
CA THR A 852 0.99 -12.40 32.34
C THR A 852 -0.52 -12.52 32.43
N GLY A 853 -1.02 -13.74 32.59
CA GLY A 853 -2.38 -13.99 33.07
C GLY A 853 -3.48 -13.74 32.03
N ASP A 854 -3.09 -13.60 30.76
CA ASP A 854 -4.04 -13.37 29.69
C ASP A 854 -4.72 -14.68 29.23
N ALA A 855 -5.84 -14.55 28.51
CA ALA A 855 -6.58 -15.69 28.02
C ALA A 855 -5.73 -16.59 27.12
N ASN A 856 -6.01 -17.90 27.13
CA ASN A 856 -5.29 -18.91 26.34
C ASN A 856 -3.77 -19.00 26.59
N ASN A 857 -3.25 -18.31 27.63
CA ASN A 857 -1.83 -18.14 27.92
C ASN A 857 -1.06 -17.44 26.79
N TYR A 858 -1.71 -16.50 26.10
CA TYR A 858 -1.04 -15.58 25.20
C TYR A 858 -0.48 -14.40 25.98
N ASP A 859 0.62 -14.66 26.69
CA ASP A 859 1.33 -13.64 27.47
C ASP A 859 2.84 -13.84 27.41
N VAL A 860 3.59 -12.77 27.73
CA VAL A 860 5.06 -12.75 27.67
C VAL A 860 5.66 -13.86 28.54
N THR A 861 5.19 -14.03 29.78
CA THR A 861 5.75 -15.02 30.71
C THR A 861 5.60 -16.44 30.20
N THR A 862 4.46 -16.75 29.59
CA THR A 862 4.19 -18.06 28.99
C THR A 862 5.07 -18.28 27.77
N ALA A 863 5.16 -17.31 26.86
CA ALA A 863 6.02 -17.40 25.68
C ALA A 863 7.48 -17.68 26.05
N VAL A 864 8.03 -16.94 27.02
CA VAL A 864 9.40 -17.13 27.53
C VAL A 864 9.58 -18.51 28.16
N SER A 865 8.58 -19.01 28.90
CA SER A 865 8.66 -20.32 29.55
C SER A 865 8.85 -21.49 28.57
N VAL A 866 8.38 -21.37 27.33
CA VAL A 866 8.59 -22.40 26.29
C VAL A 866 10.07 -22.59 25.97
N PHE A 867 10.84 -21.50 25.90
CA PHE A 867 12.29 -21.54 25.66
C PHE A 867 13.04 -22.05 26.90
N GLU A 868 12.62 -21.61 28.09
CA GLU A 868 13.18 -22.08 29.36
C GLU A 868 13.01 -23.60 29.53
N ASP A 869 11.79 -24.11 29.27
CA ASP A 869 11.47 -25.53 29.36
C ASP A 869 12.15 -26.37 28.27
N ALA A 870 12.40 -25.78 27.09
CA ALA A 870 13.19 -26.39 26.03
C ALA A 870 14.70 -26.42 26.34
N GLY A 871 15.15 -25.72 27.38
CA GLY A 871 16.56 -25.62 27.79
C GLY A 871 17.39 -24.69 26.92
N VAL A 872 16.75 -23.77 26.21
CA VAL A 872 17.44 -22.69 25.47
C VAL A 872 18.09 -21.74 26.49
N GLU A 873 19.30 -21.30 26.21
CA GLU A 873 19.96 -20.28 27.03
C GLU A 873 19.18 -18.97 26.91
N LEU A 874 18.60 -18.48 28.01
CA LEU A 874 17.69 -17.33 27.96
C LEU A 874 18.35 -16.03 27.47
N SER A 875 19.69 -15.93 27.52
CA SER A 875 20.42 -14.82 26.89
C SER A 875 20.34 -14.81 25.36
N LYS A 876 19.79 -15.85 24.72
CA LYS A 876 19.41 -15.88 23.30
C LYS A 876 17.98 -15.40 23.06
N VAL A 877 17.14 -15.31 24.08
CA VAL A 877 15.72 -14.97 23.92
C VAL A 877 15.58 -13.45 24.00
N VAL A 878 15.16 -12.82 22.91
CA VAL A 878 14.93 -11.37 22.79
C VAL A 878 13.42 -11.13 22.83
N LEU A 879 12.97 -10.30 23.77
CA LEU A 879 11.55 -10.04 24.00
C LEU A 879 11.01 -9.02 22.99
N GLY A 880 10.00 -9.38 22.21
CA GLY A 880 9.34 -8.49 21.24
C GLY A 880 8.33 -7.54 21.89
N ALA A 881 8.32 -6.28 21.45
CA ALA A 881 7.34 -5.27 21.81
C ALA A 881 6.78 -4.58 20.55
N PRO A 882 5.47 -4.31 20.48
CA PRO A 882 4.87 -3.61 19.35
C PRO A 882 5.03 -2.10 19.53
N ALA A 883 5.53 -1.42 18.50
CA ALA A 883 5.51 0.04 18.38
C ALA A 883 4.21 0.54 17.75
N TYR A 884 3.16 -0.29 17.75
CA TYR A 884 1.82 0.01 17.25
C TYR A 884 0.80 -0.58 18.22
N THR A 885 -0.45 -0.21 18.04
CA THR A 885 -1.56 -0.73 18.84
C THR A 885 -2.45 -1.66 18.06
N ARG A 886 -3.19 -2.52 18.75
CA ARG A 886 -4.40 -3.15 18.20
C ARG A 886 -5.61 -2.57 18.90
N ALA A 887 -6.58 -2.14 18.10
CA ALA A 887 -7.69 -1.31 18.53
C ALA A 887 -9.04 -1.84 18.03
N TRP A 888 -10.10 -1.47 18.73
CA TRP A 888 -11.49 -1.79 18.45
C TRP A 888 -12.36 -0.55 18.69
N GLY A 889 -13.32 -0.31 17.78
CA GLY A 889 -14.36 0.69 17.94
C GLY A 889 -15.68 0.08 18.40
N GLY A 890 -16.63 0.94 18.79
CA GLY A 890 -17.94 0.53 19.30
C GLY A 890 -17.88 -0.16 20.66
N VAL A 891 -16.86 0.14 21.46
CA VAL A 891 -16.57 -0.51 22.73
C VAL A 891 -17.27 0.22 23.87
N GLU A 892 -18.33 -0.40 24.39
CA GLU A 892 -18.95 0.04 25.63
C GLU A 892 -18.04 -0.19 26.85
N ASP A 893 -18.15 0.65 27.88
CA ASP A 893 -17.34 0.55 29.11
C ASP A 893 -17.46 -0.83 29.79
N GLY A 894 -18.66 -1.41 29.83
CA GLY A 894 -18.90 -2.74 30.42
C GLY A 894 -18.59 -2.86 31.93
N GLY A 895 -18.28 -1.76 32.62
CA GLY A 895 -17.80 -1.73 34.00
C GLY A 895 -16.31 -2.05 34.17
N SER A 896 -15.57 -2.19 33.07
CA SER A 896 -14.14 -2.51 33.03
C SER A 896 -13.37 -1.63 32.03
N PHE A 897 -13.88 -0.43 31.73
CA PHE A 897 -13.26 0.52 30.81
C PHE A 897 -12.96 -0.12 29.45
N GLY A 898 -13.93 -0.87 28.94
CA GLY A 898 -13.85 -1.52 27.63
C GLY A 898 -13.07 -2.84 27.63
N TYR A 899 -12.36 -3.23 28.70
CA TYR A 899 -11.61 -4.50 28.69
C TYR A 899 -12.52 -5.72 28.64
N GLN A 900 -12.18 -6.68 27.77
CA GLN A 900 -12.98 -7.87 27.41
C GLN A 900 -14.42 -7.56 26.98
N GLN A 901 -14.68 -6.36 26.45
CA GLN A 901 -15.98 -5.99 25.89
C GLN A 901 -16.05 -6.27 24.40
N SER A 902 -17.28 -6.28 23.87
CA SER A 902 -17.50 -6.38 22.42
C SER A 902 -16.98 -5.13 21.73
N GLY A 903 -16.32 -5.31 20.59
CA GLY A 903 -15.83 -4.23 19.75
C GLY A 903 -15.39 -4.78 18.40
N MET A 904 -15.20 -3.91 17.42
CA MET A 904 -14.78 -4.32 16.07
C MET A 904 -13.54 -3.55 15.64
N GLY A 905 -12.50 -4.25 15.17
CA GLY A 905 -11.28 -3.59 14.68
C GLY A 905 -11.57 -2.64 13.52
N ALA A 906 -12.47 -3.04 12.61
CA ALA A 906 -12.91 -2.22 11.48
C ALA A 906 -13.69 -0.95 11.87
N GLU A 907 -14.11 -0.81 13.14
CA GLU A 907 -14.77 0.39 13.66
C GLU A 907 -13.82 1.32 14.42
N ALA A 908 -12.57 0.91 14.68
CA ALA A 908 -11.53 1.82 15.12
C ALA A 908 -10.85 2.46 13.90
N GLU A 909 -10.68 3.78 13.90
CA GLU A 909 -10.17 4.53 12.75
C GLU A 909 -8.77 4.05 12.32
N GLY A 910 -7.84 3.97 13.28
CA GLY A 910 -6.44 3.62 13.04
C GLY A 910 -5.63 4.75 12.36
N SER A 911 -4.32 4.56 12.24
CA SER A 911 -3.42 5.54 11.61
C SER A 911 -3.43 5.44 10.09
N LEU A 912 -3.24 4.23 9.58
CA LEU A 912 -3.23 3.90 8.15
C LEU A 912 -4.20 2.78 7.80
N GLU A 913 -4.49 1.90 8.76
CA GLU A 913 -5.42 0.79 8.62
C GLU A 913 -6.35 0.73 9.83
N ALA A 914 -7.63 0.44 9.58
CA ALA A 914 -8.62 0.32 10.63
C ALA A 914 -8.21 -0.74 11.66
N GLY A 915 -8.33 -0.41 12.94
CA GLY A 915 -7.96 -1.29 14.04
C GLY A 915 -6.47 -1.29 14.43
N VAL A 916 -5.64 -0.45 13.81
CA VAL A 916 -4.21 -0.31 14.16
C VAL A 916 -3.81 1.16 14.17
N TYR A 917 -3.27 1.62 15.29
CA TYR A 917 -2.62 2.94 15.40
C TYR A 917 -1.11 2.77 15.48
N ASP A 918 -0.38 3.64 14.81
CA ASP A 918 1.03 3.84 15.11
C ASP A 918 1.15 4.40 16.53
N TYR A 919 2.14 3.94 17.30
CA TYR A 919 2.33 4.43 18.67
C TYR A 919 2.52 5.95 18.71
N LYS A 920 3.29 6.51 17.76
CA LYS A 920 3.54 7.96 17.63
C LYS A 920 2.26 8.81 17.51
N ASP A 921 1.19 8.24 16.94
CA ASP A 921 -0.07 8.94 16.76
C ASP A 921 -0.91 8.86 18.04
N ILE A 922 -1.19 7.65 18.53
CA ILE A 922 -2.07 7.47 19.69
C ILE A 922 -1.46 8.00 21.00
N VAL A 923 -0.13 8.00 21.14
CA VAL A 923 0.52 8.62 22.31
C VAL A 923 0.28 10.13 22.34
N THR A 924 0.13 10.76 21.18
CA THR A 924 -0.21 12.19 21.08
C THR A 924 -1.61 12.45 21.65
N ASP A 925 -2.56 11.55 21.42
CA ASP A 925 -3.90 11.64 21.99
C ASP A 925 -3.91 11.45 23.51
N VAL A 926 -3.06 10.55 24.02
CA VAL A 926 -2.86 10.38 25.47
C VAL A 926 -2.32 11.66 26.09
N ILE A 927 -1.21 12.22 25.59
CA ILE A 927 -0.58 13.40 26.19
C ILE A 927 -1.42 14.68 26.03
N THR A 928 -2.29 14.73 25.03
CA THR A 928 -3.22 15.85 24.82
C THR A 928 -4.54 15.70 25.59
N GLY A 929 -4.76 14.55 26.23
CA GLY A 929 -5.97 14.23 26.99
C GLY A 929 -7.20 14.01 26.11
N GLN A 930 -7.00 13.55 24.86
CA GLN A 930 -8.08 13.12 23.97
C GLN A 930 -8.53 11.69 24.28
N THR A 931 -7.63 10.86 24.79
CA THR A 931 -7.93 9.51 25.29
C THR A 931 -7.27 9.33 26.66
N ASP A 932 -7.93 8.59 27.55
CA ASP A 932 -7.40 8.29 28.88
C ASP A 932 -6.50 7.04 28.80
N LEU A 933 -5.40 7.03 29.55
CA LEU A 933 -4.45 5.93 29.63
C LEU A 933 -4.67 5.09 30.90
N TYR A 934 -4.76 3.77 30.74
CA TYR A 934 -5.06 2.82 31.81
C TYR A 934 -3.95 1.80 31.99
N TRP A 935 -3.66 1.45 33.24
CA TRP A 935 -2.81 0.31 33.62
C TRP A 935 -3.67 -0.83 34.18
N ASP A 936 -3.69 -1.99 33.52
CA ASP A 936 -4.22 -3.23 34.07
C ASP A 936 -3.15 -3.93 34.90
N ASP A 937 -3.25 -3.79 36.22
CA ASP A 937 -2.31 -4.34 37.17
C ASP A 937 -2.50 -5.85 37.42
N ASN A 938 -3.53 -6.49 36.87
CA ASN A 938 -3.60 -7.95 36.89
C ASN A 938 -2.74 -8.55 35.77
N SER A 939 -2.87 -8.00 34.56
CA SER A 939 -2.21 -8.51 33.35
C SER A 939 -0.84 -7.88 33.09
N LYS A 940 -0.55 -6.79 33.81
CA LYS A 940 0.58 -5.87 33.61
C LYS A 940 0.65 -5.38 32.17
N ALA A 941 -0.46 -4.81 31.72
CA ALA A 941 -0.65 -4.31 30.36
C ALA A 941 -1.27 -2.91 30.40
N ALA A 942 -0.95 -2.08 29.40
CA ALA A 942 -1.55 -0.77 29.24
C ALA A 942 -2.55 -0.76 28.08
N PHE A 943 -3.54 0.13 28.18
CA PHE A 943 -4.50 0.41 27.12
C PHE A 943 -4.96 1.87 27.18
N ALA A 944 -5.31 2.41 26.01
CA ALA A 944 -5.98 3.70 25.87
C ALA A 944 -7.48 3.49 25.61
N TYR A 945 -8.33 4.30 26.23
CA TYR A 945 -9.78 4.20 26.07
C TYR A 945 -10.46 5.57 26.22
N ASN A 946 -11.27 5.95 25.24
CA ASN A 946 -11.97 7.24 25.22
C ASN A 946 -13.49 7.15 25.48
N GLY A 947 -14.00 5.95 25.79
CA GLY A 947 -15.43 5.69 25.96
C GLY A 947 -16.12 5.03 24.76
N ASP A 948 -15.40 4.89 23.64
CA ASP A 948 -15.89 4.27 22.39
C ASP A 948 -14.81 3.43 21.71
N GLU A 949 -13.60 3.96 21.54
CA GLU A 949 -12.47 3.21 21.02
C GLU A 949 -11.56 2.73 22.15
N TRP A 950 -11.16 1.45 22.08
CA TRP A 950 -10.26 0.78 23.01
C TRP A 950 -9.03 0.28 22.26
N SER A 951 -7.84 0.59 22.78
CA SER A 951 -6.57 0.29 22.11
C SER A 951 -5.52 -0.24 23.07
N SER A 952 -4.95 -1.42 22.80
CA SER A 952 -3.87 -1.99 23.59
C SER A 952 -2.52 -1.42 23.17
N ILE A 953 -1.82 -0.77 24.12
CA ILE A 953 -0.70 0.14 23.84
C ILE A 953 0.50 -0.17 24.75
N GLU A 954 1.72 0.01 24.22
CA GLU A 954 2.94 0.14 25.03
C GLU A 954 3.28 1.61 25.28
N THR A 955 3.93 1.92 26.39
CA THR A 955 4.49 3.25 26.68
C THR A 955 5.95 3.13 27.10
N THR A 956 6.70 4.23 27.11
CA THR A 956 8.08 4.22 27.61
C THR A 956 8.18 3.70 29.06
N ALA A 957 7.13 3.88 29.88
CA ALA A 957 7.04 3.28 31.22
C ALA A 957 6.85 1.76 31.18
N THR A 958 5.96 1.22 30.33
CA THR A 958 5.78 -0.24 30.22
C THR A 958 7.03 -0.90 29.64
N ILE A 959 7.68 -0.26 28.66
CA ILE A 959 8.96 -0.71 28.10
C ILE A 959 10.07 -0.70 29.16
N ALA A 960 10.18 0.34 29.99
CA ALA A 960 11.12 0.34 31.11
C ALA A 960 10.87 -0.82 32.09
N GLY A 961 9.60 -1.17 32.31
CA GLY A 961 9.21 -2.35 33.08
C GLY A 961 9.62 -3.67 32.42
N LYS A 962 9.33 -3.83 31.13
CA LYS A 962 9.73 -5.00 30.33
C LYS A 962 11.26 -5.15 30.28
N ALA A 963 12.00 -4.05 30.16
CA ALA A 963 13.46 -4.03 30.26
C ALA A 963 13.96 -4.50 31.64
N ALA A 964 13.28 -4.12 32.73
CA ALA A 964 13.60 -4.62 34.07
C ALA A 964 13.34 -6.14 34.19
N TYR A 965 12.27 -6.65 33.58
CA TYR A 965 12.03 -8.11 33.48
C TYR A 965 13.12 -8.82 32.67
N VAL A 966 13.51 -8.27 31.50
CA VAL A 966 14.63 -8.76 30.68
C VAL A 966 15.91 -8.88 31.51
N HIS A 967 16.23 -7.87 32.32
CA HIS A 967 17.40 -7.92 33.20
C HIS A 967 17.25 -8.96 34.31
N ALA A 968 16.09 -9.05 34.96
CA ALA A 968 15.84 -9.96 36.08
C ALA A 968 15.84 -11.44 35.65
N LYS A 969 15.31 -11.75 34.46
CA LYS A 969 15.24 -13.09 33.86
C LYS A 969 16.50 -13.46 33.05
N ASP A 970 17.43 -12.51 32.91
CA ASP A 970 18.63 -12.63 32.07
C ASP A 970 18.34 -12.95 30.59
N LEU A 971 17.30 -12.33 30.04
CA LEU A 971 16.96 -12.42 28.62
C LEU A 971 18.01 -11.72 27.75
N GLY A 972 18.06 -12.05 26.47
CA GLY A 972 19.02 -11.53 25.49
C GLY A 972 18.85 -10.06 25.14
N GLY A 973 17.66 -9.48 25.32
CA GLY A 973 17.38 -8.10 24.95
C GLY A 973 15.91 -7.84 24.66
N MET A 974 15.66 -6.77 23.90
CA MET A 974 14.33 -6.42 23.37
C MET A 974 14.37 -6.23 21.85
N MET A 975 13.24 -6.50 21.21
CA MET A 975 12.98 -6.36 19.79
C MET A 975 11.73 -5.49 19.57
N PHE A 976 11.71 -4.67 18.51
CA PHE A 976 10.61 -3.77 18.19
C PHE A 976 10.11 -3.94 16.76
N TRP A 977 8.80 -4.17 16.62
CA TRP A 977 8.05 -4.14 15.35
C TRP A 977 7.06 -2.96 15.38
N ALA A 978 7.14 -1.96 14.50
CA ALA A 978 8.28 -1.65 13.65
C ALA A 978 8.69 -0.17 13.77
N LEU A 979 9.87 0.18 13.25
CA LEU A 979 10.45 1.51 13.45
C LEU A 979 9.56 2.63 12.94
N SER A 980 8.81 2.39 11.86
CA SER A 980 7.96 3.42 11.28
C SER A 980 6.83 3.89 12.21
N ASN A 981 6.48 3.08 13.21
CA ASN A 981 5.38 3.36 14.14
C ASN A 981 5.86 4.03 15.45
N ASP A 982 7.15 3.97 15.76
CA ASP A 982 7.71 4.50 17.01
C ASP A 982 7.70 6.04 17.03
N ALA A 983 7.65 6.60 18.24
CA ALA A 983 7.79 8.04 18.45
C ALA A 983 9.27 8.45 18.52
N GLU A 984 9.54 9.75 18.49
CA GLU A 984 10.89 10.30 18.67
C GLU A 984 11.15 10.78 20.11
N GLY A 985 12.44 10.83 20.49
CA GLY A 985 12.91 11.45 21.73
C GLY A 985 12.39 10.76 22.98
N ASP A 986 11.98 11.53 24.00
CA ASP A 986 11.57 11.00 25.32
C ASP A 986 10.33 10.06 25.24
N LEU A 987 9.62 10.02 24.10
CA LEU A 987 8.53 9.09 23.86
C LEU A 987 8.95 7.84 23.09
N SER A 988 10.14 7.77 22.47
CA SER A 988 10.56 6.58 21.72
C SER A 988 10.62 5.34 22.62
N LEU A 989 9.91 4.29 22.21
CA LEU A 989 9.94 2.99 22.87
C LEU A 989 11.30 2.32 22.71
N VAL A 990 11.93 2.47 21.54
CA VAL A 990 13.28 1.94 21.28
C VAL A 990 14.33 2.62 22.17
N GLU A 991 14.32 3.96 22.24
CA GLU A 991 15.26 4.70 23.10
C GLU A 991 15.04 4.39 24.58
N ALA A 992 13.79 4.24 25.03
CA ALA A 992 13.48 3.85 26.41
C ALA A 992 14.09 2.48 26.78
N ALA A 993 14.09 1.52 25.87
CA ALA A 993 14.77 0.24 26.10
C ALA A 993 16.29 0.36 26.07
N ASP A 994 16.87 1.13 25.15
CA ASP A 994 18.32 1.39 25.09
C ASP A 994 18.84 2.03 26.38
N ASP A 995 18.12 3.07 26.84
CA ASP A 995 18.44 3.83 28.04
C ASP A 995 18.58 2.90 29.25
N ILE A 996 17.62 1.99 29.45
CA ILE A 996 17.60 1.08 30.59
C ILE A 996 18.59 -0.09 30.41
N LEU A 997 18.61 -0.73 29.24
CA LEU A 997 19.36 -1.97 29.04
C LEU A 997 20.85 -1.76 28.75
N ARG A 998 21.22 -0.64 28.13
CA ARG A 998 22.60 -0.38 27.69
C ARG A 998 23.21 0.91 28.23
N GLN A 999 22.44 2.00 28.37
CA GLN A 999 23.00 3.28 28.86
C GLN A 999 23.02 3.39 30.39
N GLY A 1000 22.27 2.53 31.09
CA GLY A 1000 22.23 2.50 32.55
C GLY A 1000 21.37 3.62 33.15
N ALA A 1001 20.35 4.10 32.43
CA ALA A 1001 19.30 4.92 33.01
C ALA A 1001 18.58 4.17 34.14
N SER A 1002 18.07 4.91 35.13
CA SER A 1002 17.24 4.29 36.16
C SER A 1002 15.80 4.13 35.67
N TYR A 1003 15.11 3.10 36.15
CA TYR A 1003 13.68 2.92 35.87
C TYR A 1003 12.85 4.16 36.25
N ALA A 1004 13.20 4.83 37.35
CA ALA A 1004 12.52 6.05 37.78
C ALA A 1004 12.66 7.18 36.76
N ASP A 1005 13.85 7.36 36.17
CA ASP A 1005 14.08 8.39 35.15
C ASP A 1005 13.25 8.15 33.87
N ALA A 1006 13.07 6.88 33.47
CA ALA A 1006 12.25 6.53 32.32
C ALA A 1006 10.75 6.74 32.59
N VAL A 1007 10.27 6.34 33.77
CA VAL A 1007 8.87 6.55 34.17
C VAL A 1007 8.54 8.03 34.33
N ASP A 1008 9.46 8.84 34.86
CA ASP A 1008 9.26 10.29 35.03
C ASP A 1008 9.09 11.05 33.69
N LYS A 1009 9.52 10.45 32.58
CA LYS A 1009 9.38 11.00 31.22
C LYS A 1009 8.17 10.46 30.45
N ALA A 1010 7.62 9.34 30.92
CA ALA A 1010 6.51 8.66 30.26
C ALA A 1010 5.18 9.41 30.49
N PRO A 1011 4.17 9.20 29.62
CA PRO A 1011 2.80 9.58 29.94
C PRO A 1011 2.34 8.95 31.26
N GLU A 1012 1.70 9.75 32.11
CA GLU A 1012 1.12 9.25 33.37
C GLU A 1012 -0.13 8.41 33.09
N PHE A 1013 -0.34 7.34 33.87
CA PHE A 1013 -1.58 6.58 33.85
C PHE A 1013 -2.69 7.35 34.56
N ASP A 1014 -3.81 7.60 33.88
CA ASP A 1014 -4.99 8.23 34.46
C ASP A 1014 -5.68 7.30 35.47
N TYR A 1015 -5.64 5.98 35.20
CA TYR A 1015 -6.27 4.97 36.04
C TYR A 1015 -5.43 3.70 36.16
N VAL A 1016 -5.48 3.09 37.34
CA VAL A 1016 -4.92 1.75 37.61
C VAL A 1016 -6.04 0.81 38.02
N LEU A 1017 -6.11 -0.35 37.36
CA LEU A 1017 -7.16 -1.35 37.53
C LEU A 1017 -6.59 -2.62 38.15
N GLY A 1018 -7.30 -3.15 39.15
CA GLY A 1018 -6.96 -4.45 39.74
C GLY A 1018 -5.65 -4.45 40.54
N GLY A 1019 -5.11 -5.66 40.73
CA GLY A 1019 -3.84 -5.90 41.42
C GLY A 1019 -3.68 -5.21 42.78
N ASN A 1020 -2.51 -4.61 43.02
CA ASN A 1020 -2.22 -3.83 44.24
C ASN A 1020 -2.63 -2.35 44.11
N GLY A 1021 -3.04 -1.92 42.90
CA GLY A 1021 -3.45 -0.55 42.61
C GLY A 1021 -2.31 0.43 42.34
N GLU A 1022 -1.09 -0.06 42.11
CA GLU A 1022 0.12 0.75 41.89
C GLU A 1022 0.84 0.27 40.62
N PHE A 1023 1.23 1.19 39.74
CA PHE A 1023 2.20 0.88 38.69
C PHE A 1023 3.62 0.95 39.27
N SER A 1024 4.35 -0.16 39.24
CA SER A 1024 5.67 -0.25 39.86
C SER A 1024 6.61 -1.21 39.12
N ILE A 1025 7.92 -1.04 39.35
CA ILE A 1025 8.93 -1.98 38.85
C ILE A 1025 8.74 -3.41 39.40
N SER A 1026 8.06 -3.56 40.54
CA SER A 1026 7.80 -4.86 41.15
C SER A 1026 6.81 -5.69 40.33
N ASP A 1027 5.97 -5.04 39.54
CA ASP A 1027 4.98 -5.69 38.67
C ASP A 1027 5.63 -6.50 37.55
N PHE A 1028 6.85 -6.13 37.18
CA PHE A 1028 7.65 -6.81 36.16
C PHE A 1028 8.68 -7.74 36.79
N THR A 1029 9.45 -7.26 37.76
CA THR A 1029 10.56 -8.04 38.35
C THR A 1029 10.10 -9.22 39.22
N ALA A 1030 8.86 -9.20 39.75
CA ALA A 1030 8.30 -10.33 40.48
C ALA A 1030 7.88 -11.50 39.58
N LEU A 1031 7.79 -11.29 38.25
CA LEU A 1031 7.47 -12.32 37.27
C LEU A 1031 8.69 -13.15 36.84
N ALA A 1032 9.90 -12.70 37.20
CA ALA A 1032 11.16 -13.34 36.79
C ALA A 1032 11.53 -14.60 37.59
#